data_AF-A0A142YPL6-F1
#
_entry.id   AF-A0A142YPL6-F1
#
_cell.length_a   1.000
_cell.length_b   1.000
_cell.length_c   1.000
_cell.angle_alpha   90.00
_cell.angle_beta   90.00
_cell.angle_gamma   90.00
#
_symmetry.space_group_name_H-M   'P 1'
#
loop_
_entity.id
_entity.type
_entity.pdbx_description
1 polymer ?
#
loop_
_entity_poly.entity_id
_entity_poly.type
_entity_poly.pdbx_seq_one_letter_code
_entity_poly.pdbx_strand_id
1 'polypeptide(L)'
;MLRDLTRRGLAALAVVCWAGSSGFAAEPLLVRSARSGAWSAKETWEQGRTPGAGDRVVVRAGHHVDYDVVSEEVVRLVQIAGTLEFARDRDTRLEAGLITITTSEEPSEDGFDCHAAMKDMGAMQDASRPALLVGRPGAPVGAGFSALIRLHYIEGMDRLSCPAIVCCGGRMEFHGQPMPHTWLKIRQTADAGASTLHVDEWAGGWKQGDHVIVTGTRRQRDGRGVGGDFLAGAQTEERRIVGVSPRDFSGGYPVKLDRPLAFSHFAEGNFRAEVANLTRNVVVESAEPAGVRGHTMYHRKSAGSISYAEFRHLGKLHEKGRYSIHFHLAGETMRGSSVIGASIWDSHNRWITIHGTDALVVRDVVGYKSVGHGFFLESGSEVNNILDHNLAALVLPGKTQNEQEVPFDPNRGAGFWWANSQNSFTRNVAAECAEYGYRFDVKKTEDYNPVRQIRQPDGTLAPKDVRILPFVRFEDNEAHTMKFFCLNLRGVTRPDRGLDFYSQNESLSREAVEARPEPGRPFWIRNFRGWEANWATHLGTTGVFIDGLDVFRSDVAVWRSIMDGSGFRRMTTKDMRVNDIHNPMSSGYAPTREESERGAFRGLSSFKDDMPPTTVITSAVREGNLVRVRGSVADSSDIKRVLVNGREATSTRGSFAEWEAVLEAPSGAALEVSAGAEDVQGHVEPRPHVVDVEPAGL
;
A
#
# COMPACT_ATOMS: atom_id res chain seq x y z
N MET A 1 -4.74 -51.48 66.13
CA MET A 1 -4.82 -52.83 65.52
C MET A 1 -4.10 -52.74 64.18
N LEU A 2 -2.85 -53.21 64.12
CA LEU A 2 -2.44 -54.49 63.53
C LEU A 2 -2.83 -54.58 62.05
N ARG A 3 -1.91 -54.37 61.11
CA ARG A 3 -0.82 -55.28 60.61
C ARG A 3 -1.32 -56.05 59.38
N ASP A 4 -0.68 -55.81 58.23
CA ASP A 4 0.07 -56.81 57.43
C ASP A 4 0.68 -56.10 56.20
N LEU A 5 2.02 -55.96 56.09
CA LEU A 5 3.01 -56.93 55.56
C LEU A 5 2.60 -57.43 54.15
N THR A 6 3.40 -57.41 53.07
CA THR A 6 4.84 -57.27 52.86
C THR A 6 5.12 -57.26 51.36
N ARG A 7 6.17 -56.56 50.89
CA ARG A 7 7.38 -57.19 50.32
C ARG A 7 8.40 -56.13 49.88
N ARG A 8 9.58 -56.20 50.50
CA ARG A 8 10.82 -55.57 50.04
C ARG A 8 11.52 -56.52 49.05
N GLY A 9 12.10 -55.97 48.00
CA GLY A 9 13.14 -56.59 47.18
C GLY A 9 14.25 -55.56 46.93
N LEU A 10 15.49 -55.92 47.28
CA LEU A 10 16.70 -55.15 46.98
C LEU A 10 16.96 -55.13 45.46
N ALA A 11 17.41 -54.01 44.91
CA ALA A 11 18.37 -54.01 43.80
C ALA A 11 19.09 -52.65 43.66
N ALA A 12 20.42 -52.76 43.68
CA ALA A 12 21.50 -51.83 43.40
C ALA A 12 21.23 -50.55 42.58
N LEU A 13 21.87 -49.47 43.07
CA LEU A 13 22.22 -48.26 42.36
C LEU A 13 22.96 -48.59 41.05
N ALA A 14 22.39 -48.19 39.91
CA ALA A 14 23.12 -47.99 38.65
C ALA A 14 22.96 -46.51 38.26
N VAL A 15 23.97 -45.70 38.61
CA VAL A 15 24.11 -44.36 38.06
C VAL A 15 24.57 -44.54 36.62
N VAL A 16 23.62 -44.50 35.69
CA VAL A 16 23.94 -44.34 34.28
C VAL A 16 24.06 -42.83 34.05
N CYS A 17 25.30 -42.34 34.00
CA CYS A 17 25.60 -41.05 33.41
C CYS A 17 25.23 -41.11 31.92
N TRP A 18 24.01 -40.72 31.58
CA TRP A 18 23.75 -40.20 30.24
C TRP A 18 24.46 -38.86 30.16
N ALA A 19 25.69 -38.87 29.63
CA ALA A 19 26.24 -37.71 28.98
C ALA A 19 25.30 -37.39 27.82
N GLY A 20 24.30 -36.56 28.09
CA GLY A 20 23.56 -35.88 27.04
C GLY A 20 24.59 -35.07 26.29
N SER A 21 24.95 -35.53 25.10
CA SER A 21 25.56 -34.67 24.10
C SER A 21 24.57 -33.53 23.89
N SER A 22 24.81 -32.41 24.56
CA SER A 22 24.36 -31.12 24.10
C SER A 22 24.98 -30.95 22.71
N GLY A 23 24.26 -31.41 21.69
CA GLY A 23 24.56 -31.10 20.32
C GLY A 23 24.49 -29.58 20.22
N PHE A 24 25.65 -28.94 20.23
CA PHE A 24 25.76 -27.59 19.69
C PHE A 24 25.18 -27.70 18.29
N ALA A 25 24.04 -27.05 18.03
CA ALA A 25 23.54 -26.89 16.68
C ALA A 25 24.71 -26.35 15.86
N ALA A 26 25.15 -27.08 14.84
CA ALA A 26 26.26 -26.66 14.01
C ALA A 26 25.94 -25.25 13.47
N GLU A 27 26.88 -24.32 13.58
CA GLU A 27 26.67 -22.98 13.07
C GLU A 27 26.29 -23.05 11.58
N PRO A 28 25.27 -22.28 11.15
CA PRO A 28 24.88 -22.22 9.74
C PRO A 28 26.09 -21.97 8.84
N LEU A 29 26.31 -22.86 7.87
CA LEU A 29 27.48 -22.77 6.99
C LEU A 29 27.38 -21.51 6.12
N LEU A 30 28.50 -20.81 5.97
CA LEU A 30 28.61 -19.61 5.14
C LEU A 30 29.01 -19.98 3.71
N VAL A 31 28.23 -19.56 2.73
CA VAL A 31 28.51 -19.68 1.29
C VAL A 31 28.61 -18.28 0.69
N ARG A 32 29.73 -17.98 0.01
CA ARG A 32 29.93 -16.69 -0.64
C ARG A 32 30.11 -16.89 -2.14
N SER A 33 29.60 -15.97 -2.95
CA SER A 33 29.89 -16.01 -4.38
C SER A 33 31.38 -15.71 -4.63
N ALA A 34 32.04 -16.57 -5.40
CA ALA A 34 33.43 -16.42 -5.83
C ALA A 34 33.56 -15.57 -7.11
N ARG A 35 32.50 -15.51 -7.93
CA ARG A 35 32.39 -14.70 -9.15
C ARG A 35 30.92 -14.53 -9.55
N SER A 36 30.66 -13.68 -10.54
CA SER A 36 29.37 -13.64 -11.22
C SER A 36 29.07 -14.95 -11.96
N GLY A 37 27.79 -15.32 -12.05
CA GLY A 37 27.34 -16.53 -12.75
C GLY A 37 26.00 -17.06 -12.23
N ALA A 38 25.56 -18.18 -12.79
CA ALA A 38 24.32 -18.84 -12.37
C ALA A 38 24.39 -19.35 -10.92
N TRP A 39 23.29 -19.26 -10.18
CA TRP A 39 23.15 -19.82 -8.84
C TRP A 39 23.40 -21.33 -8.83
N SER A 40 22.97 -22.02 -9.88
CA SER A 40 23.17 -23.47 -10.05
C SER A 40 24.62 -23.89 -10.34
N ALA A 41 25.50 -22.97 -10.75
CA ALA A 41 26.86 -23.29 -11.15
C ALA A 41 27.82 -23.34 -9.96
N LYS A 42 28.58 -24.43 -9.83
CA LYS A 42 29.54 -24.61 -8.73
C LYS A 42 30.61 -23.52 -8.70
N GLU A 43 31.05 -23.09 -9.87
CA GLU A 43 32.11 -22.10 -10.00
C GLU A 43 31.67 -20.68 -9.60
N THR A 44 30.36 -20.43 -9.45
CA THR A 44 29.83 -19.17 -8.90
C THR A 44 30.16 -19.05 -7.42
N TRP A 45 30.39 -20.15 -6.72
CA TRP A 45 30.51 -20.20 -5.27
C TRP A 45 31.91 -20.60 -4.79
N GLU A 46 32.33 -20.02 -3.67
CA GLU A 46 33.58 -20.40 -3.02
C GLU A 46 33.59 -21.92 -2.72
N GLN A 47 34.76 -22.54 -2.89
CA GLN A 47 34.97 -23.97 -2.67
C GLN A 47 34.12 -24.89 -3.57
N GLY A 48 33.46 -24.36 -4.62
CA GLY A 48 32.67 -25.15 -5.56
C GLY A 48 31.37 -25.71 -4.98
N ARG A 49 30.90 -25.15 -3.86
CA ARG A 49 29.70 -25.62 -3.14
C ARG A 49 28.53 -24.67 -3.38
N THR A 50 27.52 -25.14 -4.08
CA THR A 50 26.26 -24.41 -4.25
C THR A 50 25.51 -24.27 -2.92
N PRO A 51 24.75 -23.19 -2.71
CA PRO A 51 23.87 -23.03 -1.56
C PRO A 51 22.87 -24.19 -1.40
N GLY A 52 22.60 -24.58 -0.16
CA GLY A 52 21.62 -25.59 0.24
C GLY A 52 20.92 -25.25 1.56
N ALA A 53 20.16 -26.19 2.13
CA ALA A 53 19.37 -25.95 3.33
C ALA A 53 20.21 -25.50 4.53
N GLY A 54 19.69 -24.50 5.25
CA GLY A 54 20.29 -23.95 6.46
C GLY A 54 21.49 -23.01 6.21
N ASP A 55 21.95 -22.87 4.97
CA ASP A 55 23.11 -22.02 4.66
C ASP A 55 22.82 -20.52 4.90
N ARG A 56 23.89 -19.79 5.18
CA ARG A 56 23.94 -18.33 5.07
C ARG A 56 24.68 -17.99 3.78
N VAL A 57 23.97 -17.44 2.81
CA VAL A 57 24.47 -17.11 1.48
C VAL A 57 24.79 -15.63 1.40
N VAL A 58 25.95 -15.28 0.87
CA VAL A 58 26.36 -13.89 0.60
C VAL A 58 26.69 -13.74 -0.88
N VAL A 59 25.92 -12.92 -1.58
CA VAL A 59 26.26 -12.43 -2.93
C VAL A 59 27.17 -11.21 -2.75
N ARG A 60 28.47 -11.39 -3.01
CA ARG A 60 29.50 -10.37 -2.75
C ARG A 60 29.35 -9.13 -3.65
N ALA A 61 29.88 -8.01 -3.19
CA ALA A 61 29.87 -6.76 -3.94
C ALA A 61 30.56 -6.93 -5.30
N GLY A 62 29.97 -6.33 -6.34
CA GLY A 62 30.45 -6.44 -7.72
C GLY A 62 30.14 -7.78 -8.41
N HIS A 63 29.59 -8.77 -7.71
CA HIS A 63 29.12 -10.02 -8.34
C HIS A 63 27.65 -9.89 -8.77
N HIS A 64 27.34 -10.46 -9.93
CA HIS A 64 25.98 -10.62 -10.44
C HIS A 64 25.67 -12.12 -10.48
N VAL A 65 24.70 -12.55 -9.67
CA VAL A 65 24.28 -13.96 -9.60
C VAL A 65 22.89 -14.11 -10.20
N ASP A 66 22.76 -14.99 -11.20
CA ASP A 66 21.49 -15.31 -11.85
C ASP A 66 20.81 -16.45 -11.08
N TYR A 67 19.70 -16.18 -10.39
CA TYR A 67 18.90 -17.20 -9.72
C TYR A 67 18.07 -17.97 -10.74
N ASP A 68 18.53 -19.16 -11.11
CA ASP A 68 18.05 -19.95 -12.26
C ASP A 68 17.42 -21.29 -11.88
N VAL A 69 17.03 -21.46 -10.60
CA VAL A 69 16.60 -22.73 -10.02
C VAL A 69 15.20 -22.69 -9.40
N VAL A 70 14.56 -23.86 -9.37
CA VAL A 70 13.42 -24.16 -8.50
C VAL A 70 13.96 -24.98 -7.33
N SER A 71 14.22 -24.33 -6.20
CA SER A 71 14.77 -24.96 -5.01
C SER A 71 13.70 -25.14 -3.94
N GLU A 72 13.67 -26.31 -3.31
CA GLU A 72 12.88 -26.55 -2.08
C GLU A 72 13.74 -26.47 -0.81
N GLU A 73 15.05 -26.30 -0.97
CA GLU A 73 16.00 -26.13 0.13
C GLU A 73 15.80 -24.79 0.81
N VAL A 74 15.46 -24.81 2.10
CA VAL A 74 15.24 -23.60 2.92
C VAL A 74 16.58 -23.00 3.32
N VAL A 75 16.95 -21.90 2.67
CA VAL A 75 18.17 -21.14 2.98
C VAL A 75 17.92 -20.28 4.22
N ARG A 76 18.87 -20.25 5.17
CA ARG A 76 18.69 -19.46 6.39
C ARG A 76 18.73 -17.96 6.10
N LEU A 77 19.74 -17.52 5.38
CA LEU A 77 19.96 -16.10 5.04
C LEU A 77 20.43 -15.98 3.60
N VAL A 78 19.91 -15.01 2.85
CA VAL A 78 20.47 -14.54 1.59
C VAL A 78 20.80 -13.05 1.73
N GLN A 79 22.07 -12.74 1.93
CA GLN A 79 22.56 -11.37 2.01
C GLN A 79 23.15 -10.93 0.67
N ILE A 80 22.62 -9.85 0.12
CA ILE A 80 22.91 -9.36 -1.22
C ILE A 80 23.67 -8.04 -1.11
N ALA A 81 24.98 -8.11 -1.33
CA ALA A 81 25.89 -6.97 -1.46
C ALA A 81 26.27 -6.66 -2.92
N GLY A 82 26.10 -7.63 -3.82
CA GLY A 82 26.11 -7.44 -5.28
C GLY A 82 24.70 -7.43 -5.84
N THR A 83 24.47 -8.17 -6.92
CA THR A 83 23.15 -8.33 -7.56
C THR A 83 22.71 -9.80 -7.55
N LEU A 84 21.49 -10.05 -7.10
CA LEU A 84 20.78 -11.31 -7.31
C LEU A 84 19.61 -11.05 -8.27
N GLU A 85 19.68 -11.59 -9.48
CA GLU A 85 18.64 -11.45 -10.50
C GLU A 85 17.96 -12.79 -10.77
N PHE A 86 16.64 -12.84 -10.67
CA PHE A 86 15.87 -14.05 -10.98
C PHE A 86 15.76 -14.21 -12.48
N ALA A 87 15.98 -15.44 -12.96
CA ALA A 87 15.77 -15.79 -14.34
C ALA A 87 14.31 -15.47 -14.74
N ARG A 88 14.15 -14.82 -15.90
CA ARG A 88 12.85 -14.34 -16.41
C ARG A 88 12.24 -15.26 -17.47
N ASP A 89 12.98 -16.29 -17.85
CA ASP A 89 12.74 -17.22 -18.95
C ASP A 89 12.51 -18.68 -18.49
N ARG A 90 12.33 -18.89 -17.18
CA ARG A 90 12.05 -20.18 -16.55
C ARG A 90 11.38 -19.98 -15.20
N ASP A 91 10.79 -21.04 -14.66
CA ASP A 91 10.30 -21.03 -13.29
C ASP A 91 11.44 -20.93 -12.29
N THR A 92 11.23 -20.14 -11.23
CA THR A 92 12.17 -19.96 -10.12
C THR A 92 11.45 -20.03 -8.79
N ARG A 93 12.09 -20.64 -7.78
CA ARG A 93 11.56 -20.75 -6.42
C ARG A 93 12.68 -20.67 -5.40
N LEU A 94 12.65 -19.64 -4.56
CA LEU A 94 13.55 -19.44 -3.43
C LEU A 94 12.80 -19.60 -2.11
N GLU A 95 13.28 -20.53 -1.28
CA GLU A 95 12.84 -20.73 0.10
C GLU A 95 13.87 -20.07 1.03
N ALA A 96 13.49 -19.02 1.77
CA ALA A 96 14.44 -18.25 2.57
C ALA A 96 13.88 -17.83 3.93
N GLY A 97 14.74 -17.82 4.96
CA GLY A 97 14.41 -17.22 6.25
C GLY A 97 14.49 -15.70 6.24
N LEU A 98 15.62 -15.17 5.77
CA LEU A 98 15.85 -13.73 5.67
C LEU A 98 16.55 -13.41 4.36
N ILE A 99 16.08 -12.37 3.66
CA ILE A 99 16.76 -11.79 2.52
C ILE A 99 17.10 -10.34 2.87
N THR A 100 18.37 -9.96 2.82
CA THR A 100 18.83 -8.59 3.07
C THR A 100 19.53 -8.03 1.85
N ILE A 101 19.18 -6.81 1.44
CA ILE A 101 19.87 -6.07 0.37
C ILE A 101 20.62 -4.92 1.02
N THR A 102 21.95 -5.03 1.13
CA THR A 102 22.79 -4.11 1.91
C THR A 102 24.23 -4.13 1.39
N THR A 103 25.01 -3.08 1.66
CA THR A 103 26.44 -3.06 1.27
C THR A 103 27.34 -3.90 2.14
N SER A 104 26.87 -4.39 3.28
CA SER A 104 27.68 -5.27 4.11
C SER A 104 27.84 -6.65 3.46
N GLU A 105 29.06 -7.17 3.39
CA GLU A 105 29.34 -8.59 3.11
C GLU A 105 29.43 -9.44 4.40
N GLU A 106 29.30 -8.81 5.56
CA GLU A 106 29.25 -9.52 6.86
C GLU A 106 27.82 -9.98 7.09
N PRO A 107 27.53 -11.29 7.00
CA PRO A 107 26.18 -11.78 7.13
C PRO A 107 25.65 -11.45 8.53
N SER A 108 24.44 -10.91 8.60
CA SER A 108 23.76 -10.58 9.87
C SER A 108 22.27 -10.94 9.78
N GLU A 109 21.73 -11.45 10.89
CA GLU A 109 20.29 -11.65 11.08
C GLU A 109 19.64 -10.53 11.92
N ASP A 110 20.45 -9.56 12.34
CA ASP A 110 20.06 -8.42 13.15
C ASP A 110 20.44 -7.09 12.46
N GLY A 111 19.97 -5.97 13.03
CA GLY A 111 20.47 -4.64 12.69
C GLY A 111 19.77 -3.95 11.51
N PHE A 112 18.64 -4.48 11.05
CA PHE A 112 17.78 -3.88 10.04
C PHE A 112 16.47 -3.30 10.60
N ASP A 113 16.37 -3.20 11.92
CA ASP A 113 15.22 -2.60 12.60
C ASP A 113 15.23 -1.07 12.56
N CYS A 114 14.07 -0.46 12.77
CA CYS A 114 13.83 0.98 12.64
C CYS A 114 14.78 1.88 13.47
N HIS A 115 15.38 1.33 14.53
CA HIS A 115 16.30 2.02 15.45
C HIS A 115 17.80 1.82 15.13
N ALA A 116 18.15 0.97 14.16
CA ALA A 116 19.56 0.73 13.82
C ALA A 116 20.16 1.90 13.01
N ALA A 117 21.35 2.34 13.42
CA ALA A 117 22.13 3.31 12.66
C ALA A 117 22.68 2.65 11.39
N MET A 118 22.25 3.12 10.22
CA MET A 118 22.78 2.64 8.94
C MET A 118 23.97 3.50 8.50
N LYS A 119 25.01 2.87 7.93
CA LYS A 119 26.11 3.59 7.25
C LYS A 119 25.57 4.39 6.06
N ASP A 120 26.19 5.52 5.78
CA ASP A 120 25.70 6.48 4.79
C ASP A 120 25.82 5.94 3.35
N MET A 121 24.69 5.53 2.77
CA MET A 121 24.54 5.01 1.41
C MET A 121 24.17 6.09 0.38
N GLY A 122 24.05 7.35 0.78
CA GLY A 122 23.37 8.40 0.01
C GLY A 122 24.07 8.87 -1.26
N ALA A 123 25.33 8.46 -1.48
CA ALA A 123 26.16 8.90 -2.60
C ALA A 123 26.50 7.77 -3.60
N MET A 124 25.94 6.57 -3.46
CA MET A 124 26.21 5.47 -4.38
C MET A 124 25.46 5.63 -5.70
N GLN A 125 26.20 5.55 -6.81
CA GLN A 125 25.64 5.46 -8.16
C GLN A 125 24.75 4.22 -8.27
N ASP A 126 23.63 4.34 -8.99
CA ASP A 126 22.63 3.28 -9.11
C ASP A 126 23.20 1.97 -9.68
N ALA A 127 24.13 2.03 -10.64
CA ALA A 127 24.80 0.86 -11.22
C ALA A 127 25.66 0.06 -10.22
N SER A 128 26.03 0.66 -9.09
CA SER A 128 26.83 0.03 -8.03
C SER A 128 26.01 -0.41 -6.81
N ARG A 129 24.71 -0.13 -6.81
CA ARG A 129 23.83 -0.39 -5.68
C ARG A 129 23.51 -1.89 -5.58
N PRO A 130 23.59 -2.51 -4.38
CA PRO A 130 23.18 -3.89 -4.21
C PRO A 130 21.72 -4.07 -4.64
N ALA A 131 21.40 -5.14 -5.36
CA ALA A 131 20.10 -5.27 -6.01
C ALA A 131 19.51 -6.68 -5.91
N LEU A 132 18.23 -6.75 -5.52
CA LEU A 132 17.37 -7.91 -5.73
C LEU A 132 16.44 -7.61 -6.90
N LEU A 133 16.55 -8.37 -7.99
CA LEU A 133 15.80 -8.15 -9.22
C LEU A 133 14.93 -9.37 -9.54
N VAL A 134 13.62 -9.28 -9.33
CA VAL A 134 12.66 -10.30 -9.75
C VAL A 134 11.86 -9.76 -10.93
N GLY A 135 12.44 -9.80 -12.12
CA GLY A 135 11.94 -9.02 -13.26
C GLY A 135 12.53 -7.60 -13.30
N ARG A 136 12.26 -6.88 -14.39
CA ARG A 136 12.62 -5.45 -14.59
C ARG A 136 11.42 -4.68 -15.18
N PRO A 137 11.31 -3.34 -15.02
CA PRO A 137 10.17 -2.56 -15.53
C PRO A 137 9.87 -2.75 -17.04
N GLY A 138 10.92 -2.88 -17.87
CA GLY A 138 10.81 -3.16 -19.32
C GLY A 138 10.96 -4.63 -19.70
N ALA A 139 11.24 -5.51 -18.74
CA ALA A 139 11.47 -6.91 -18.98
C ALA A 139 11.03 -7.73 -17.76
N PRO A 140 9.71 -7.86 -17.53
CA PRO A 140 9.15 -8.60 -16.40
C PRO A 140 9.42 -10.10 -16.53
N VAL A 141 9.11 -10.86 -15.47
CA VAL A 141 9.02 -12.33 -15.58
C VAL A 141 7.91 -12.69 -16.56
N GLY A 142 8.25 -13.45 -17.60
CA GLY A 142 7.34 -13.73 -18.71
C GLY A 142 6.07 -14.48 -18.29
N ALA A 143 4.95 -14.26 -19.00
CA ALA A 143 3.63 -14.83 -18.68
C ALA A 143 3.60 -16.37 -18.56
N GLY A 144 4.54 -17.07 -19.20
CA GLY A 144 4.66 -18.54 -19.16
C GLY A 144 5.48 -19.07 -17.99
N PHE A 145 6.06 -18.19 -17.17
CA PHE A 145 6.96 -18.54 -16.07
C PHE A 145 6.51 -17.88 -14.77
N SER A 146 6.95 -18.47 -13.67
CA SER A 146 6.69 -18.03 -12.31
C SER A 146 7.98 -17.74 -11.54
N ALA A 147 7.94 -16.75 -10.66
CA ALA A 147 8.97 -16.50 -9.67
C ALA A 147 8.35 -16.48 -8.27
N LEU A 148 8.74 -17.43 -7.43
CA LEU A 148 8.24 -17.55 -6.07
C LEU A 148 9.39 -17.29 -5.08
N ILE A 149 9.17 -16.35 -4.16
CA ILE A 149 9.94 -16.25 -2.93
C ILE A 149 9.01 -16.62 -1.77
N ARG A 150 9.35 -17.69 -1.06
CA ARG A 150 8.59 -18.13 0.10
C ARG A 150 9.44 -18.01 1.36
N LEU A 151 8.87 -17.32 2.35
CA LEU A 151 9.52 -16.91 3.57
C LEU A 151 9.24 -17.91 4.70
N HIS A 152 10.28 -18.45 5.30
CA HIS A 152 10.22 -19.46 6.36
C HIS A 152 10.67 -18.90 7.69
N TYR A 153 9.85 -19.03 8.74
CA TYR A 153 10.40 -18.87 10.07
C TYR A 153 11.31 -20.06 10.39
N ILE A 154 12.58 -19.78 10.71
CA ILE A 154 13.55 -20.81 11.08
C ILE A 154 13.87 -20.67 12.56
N GLU A 155 13.87 -21.79 13.28
CA GLU A 155 14.19 -21.81 14.71
C GLU A 155 15.53 -21.11 15.00
N GLY A 156 15.56 -20.35 16.10
CA GLY A 156 16.70 -19.51 16.48
C GLY A 156 16.76 -18.14 15.82
N MET A 157 15.91 -17.83 14.83
CA MET A 157 15.73 -16.44 14.36
C MET A 157 14.82 -15.64 15.29
N ASP A 158 15.02 -14.32 15.34
CA ASP A 158 14.07 -13.43 16.00
C ASP A 158 12.69 -13.48 15.33
N ARG A 159 11.67 -13.83 16.12
CA ARG A 159 10.29 -13.97 15.65
C ARG A 159 9.66 -12.64 15.26
N LEU A 160 10.13 -11.53 15.85
CA LEU A 160 9.57 -10.20 15.58
C LEU A 160 10.10 -9.66 14.25
N SER A 161 11.36 -9.91 13.94
CA SER A 161 12.02 -9.40 12.74
C SER A 161 12.03 -10.39 11.56
N CYS A 162 12.04 -11.70 11.81
CA CYS A 162 12.13 -12.74 10.77
C CYS A 162 10.87 -13.63 10.71
N PRO A 163 10.51 -14.17 9.53
CA PRO A 163 11.23 -14.04 8.26
C PRO A 163 10.95 -12.71 7.56
N ALA A 164 11.81 -12.30 6.62
CA ALA A 164 11.66 -11.01 5.95
C ALA A 164 12.43 -10.88 4.62
N ILE A 165 12.03 -9.88 3.82
CA ILE A 165 12.86 -9.28 2.77
C ILE A 165 13.09 -7.81 3.13
N VAL A 166 14.33 -7.42 3.36
CA VAL A 166 14.65 -6.05 3.80
C VAL A 166 15.68 -5.42 2.88
N CYS A 167 15.27 -4.35 2.21
CA CYS A 167 16.14 -3.51 1.40
C CYS A 167 16.66 -2.34 2.24
N CYS A 168 17.97 -2.23 2.34
CA CYS A 168 18.68 -1.40 3.29
C CYS A 168 19.66 -0.48 2.53
N GLY A 169 19.11 0.50 1.80
CA GLY A 169 19.87 1.37 0.90
C GLY A 169 20.19 0.74 -0.46
N GLY A 170 19.60 -0.43 -0.73
CA GLY A 170 19.74 -1.17 -1.97
C GLY A 170 18.64 -0.86 -3.00
N ARG A 171 18.59 -1.66 -4.06
CA ARG A 171 17.49 -1.69 -5.03
C ARG A 171 16.71 -3.00 -4.90
N MET A 172 15.39 -2.93 -4.88
CA MET A 172 14.53 -4.12 -4.81
C MET A 172 13.38 -3.99 -5.81
N GLU A 173 13.37 -4.87 -6.81
CA GLU A 173 12.43 -4.84 -7.94
C GLU A 173 11.61 -6.12 -8.01
N PHE A 174 10.29 -5.99 -8.22
CA PHE A 174 9.40 -7.13 -8.47
C PHE A 174 8.47 -6.81 -9.64
N HIS A 175 8.67 -7.45 -10.79
CA HIS A 175 7.93 -7.19 -12.02
C HIS A 175 7.40 -8.47 -12.64
N GLY A 176 6.11 -8.69 -12.45
CA GLY A 176 5.34 -9.74 -13.11
C GLY A 176 4.72 -9.28 -14.42
N GLN A 177 3.97 -10.18 -15.04
CA GLN A 177 3.29 -9.92 -16.31
C GLN A 177 2.22 -8.81 -16.15
N PRO A 178 2.29 -7.73 -16.96
CA PRO A 178 1.28 -6.68 -16.93
C PRO A 178 -0.14 -7.15 -17.23
N MET A 179 -1.09 -6.56 -16.50
CA MET A 179 -2.52 -6.82 -16.60
C MET A 179 -3.27 -5.49 -16.79
N PRO A 180 -4.01 -5.30 -17.90
CA PRO A 180 -4.72 -4.05 -18.18
C PRO A 180 -5.67 -3.58 -17.07
N HIS A 181 -6.41 -4.51 -16.46
CA HIS A 181 -7.35 -4.22 -15.37
C HIS A 181 -7.13 -5.20 -14.22
N THR A 182 -6.78 -4.70 -13.04
CA THR A 182 -6.64 -5.54 -11.84
C THR A 182 -7.96 -5.78 -11.12
N TRP A 183 -8.93 -4.87 -11.29
CA TRP A 183 -10.30 -4.99 -10.80
C TRP A 183 -11.25 -4.24 -11.73
N LEU A 184 -12.53 -4.62 -11.68
CA LEU A 184 -13.61 -4.09 -12.52
C LEU A 184 -14.88 -3.97 -11.68
N LYS A 185 -15.79 -3.05 -12.05
CA LYS A 185 -17.15 -3.03 -11.50
C LYS A 185 -18.07 -3.99 -12.26
N ILE A 186 -18.95 -4.66 -11.54
CA ILE A 186 -20.01 -5.48 -12.16
C ILE A 186 -21.05 -4.55 -12.80
N ARG A 187 -21.55 -4.94 -13.96
CA ARG A 187 -22.50 -4.18 -14.77
C ARG A 187 -23.94 -4.28 -14.25
N GLN A 188 -24.29 -5.43 -13.72
CA GLN A 188 -25.63 -5.75 -13.22
C GLN A 188 -25.53 -6.57 -11.94
N THR A 189 -26.58 -6.51 -11.13
CA THR A 189 -26.65 -7.27 -9.88
C THR A 189 -26.42 -8.76 -10.15
N ALA A 190 -25.53 -9.37 -9.38
CA ALA A 190 -25.32 -10.81 -9.39
C ALA A 190 -26.00 -11.39 -8.14
N ASP A 191 -27.11 -12.10 -8.32
CA ASP A 191 -27.85 -12.68 -7.19
C ASP A 191 -27.12 -13.85 -6.54
N ALA A 192 -27.42 -14.13 -5.27
CA ALA A 192 -27.03 -15.38 -4.63
C ALA A 192 -27.45 -16.58 -5.50
N GLY A 193 -26.53 -17.51 -5.73
CA GLY A 193 -26.69 -18.63 -6.66
C GLY A 193 -26.19 -18.35 -8.08
N ALA A 194 -25.83 -17.11 -8.43
CA ALA A 194 -25.22 -16.80 -9.72
C ALA A 194 -23.79 -17.37 -9.81
N SER A 195 -23.43 -17.96 -10.95
CA SER A 195 -22.06 -18.44 -11.25
C SER A 195 -21.37 -17.63 -12.35
N THR A 196 -21.97 -16.52 -12.78
CA THR A 196 -21.45 -15.67 -13.85
C THR A 196 -21.64 -14.21 -13.46
N LEU A 197 -20.55 -13.46 -13.46
CA LEU A 197 -20.57 -12.01 -13.35
C LEU A 197 -20.54 -11.40 -14.75
N HIS A 198 -21.14 -10.22 -14.91
CA HIS A 198 -21.03 -9.44 -16.14
C HIS A 198 -20.34 -8.13 -15.76
N VAL A 199 -19.22 -7.80 -16.41
CA VAL A 199 -18.44 -6.58 -16.16
C VAL A 199 -18.51 -5.63 -17.35
N ASP A 200 -18.26 -4.34 -17.12
CA ASP A 200 -18.41 -3.31 -18.18
C ASP A 200 -17.29 -3.32 -19.21
N GLU A 201 -16.08 -3.67 -18.77
CA GLU A 201 -14.86 -3.64 -19.56
C GLU A 201 -14.31 -5.05 -19.74
N TRP A 202 -13.50 -5.22 -20.79
CA TRP A 202 -12.90 -6.52 -21.07
C TRP A 202 -11.88 -6.86 -19.97
N ALA A 203 -12.03 -8.04 -19.35
CA ALA A 203 -11.11 -8.57 -18.36
C ALA A 203 -9.81 -9.09 -19.00
N GLY A 204 -9.14 -8.25 -19.78
CA GLY A 204 -7.89 -8.58 -20.48
C GLY A 204 -6.80 -9.02 -19.51
N GLY A 205 -6.12 -10.11 -19.84
CA GLY A 205 -5.08 -10.71 -18.98
C GLY A 205 -5.60 -11.63 -17.88
N TRP A 206 -6.91 -11.68 -17.62
CA TRP A 206 -7.49 -12.66 -16.69
C TRP A 206 -7.63 -14.01 -17.40
N LYS A 207 -7.32 -15.10 -16.69
CA LYS A 207 -7.31 -16.46 -17.23
C LYS A 207 -8.03 -17.45 -16.32
N GLN A 208 -8.38 -18.60 -16.90
CA GLN A 208 -8.91 -19.72 -16.12
C GLN A 208 -7.93 -20.09 -15.01
N GLY A 209 -8.47 -20.33 -13.81
CA GLY A 209 -7.71 -20.67 -12.61
C GLY A 209 -7.35 -19.46 -11.75
N ASP A 210 -7.40 -18.24 -12.29
CA ASP A 210 -7.13 -17.02 -11.53
C ASP A 210 -8.06 -16.91 -10.32
N HIS A 211 -7.47 -16.50 -9.20
CA HIS A 211 -8.17 -16.24 -7.96
C HIS A 211 -8.75 -14.82 -8.00
N VAL A 212 -10.04 -14.69 -7.73
CA VAL A 212 -10.74 -13.41 -7.69
C VAL A 212 -11.56 -13.25 -6.42
N ILE A 213 -11.82 -11.99 -6.07
CA ILE A 213 -12.83 -11.63 -5.06
C ILE A 213 -14.02 -10.92 -5.71
N VAL A 214 -15.19 -11.02 -5.10
CA VAL A 214 -16.37 -10.21 -5.41
C VAL A 214 -16.78 -9.46 -4.15
N THR A 215 -16.79 -8.13 -4.18
CA THR A 215 -16.96 -7.32 -2.95
C THR A 215 -18.37 -7.38 -2.40
N GLY A 216 -18.48 -7.39 -1.07
CA GLY A 216 -19.76 -7.37 -0.38
C GLY A 216 -20.50 -6.04 -0.62
N THR A 217 -21.83 -6.09 -0.71
CA THR A 217 -22.68 -4.90 -0.95
C THR A 217 -23.76 -4.72 0.12
N ARG A 218 -23.61 -5.36 1.28
CA ARG A 218 -24.55 -5.25 2.39
C ARG A 218 -23.79 -5.09 3.68
N ARG A 219 -24.06 -4.00 4.40
CA ARG A 219 -23.33 -3.67 5.62
C ARG A 219 -23.74 -4.57 6.78
N GLN A 220 -22.73 -4.98 7.55
CA GLN A 220 -22.92 -5.55 8.88
C GLN A 220 -23.46 -4.49 9.86
N ARG A 221 -24.65 -4.71 10.41
CA ARG A 221 -25.32 -3.75 11.32
C ARG A 221 -25.25 -4.14 12.79
N ASP A 222 -25.14 -5.44 13.06
CA ASP A 222 -25.15 -5.96 14.42
C ASP A 222 -23.76 -5.94 15.06
N GLY A 223 -23.73 -5.82 16.40
CA GLY A 223 -22.51 -5.84 17.20
C GLY A 223 -21.65 -4.56 17.11
N ARG A 224 -21.12 -4.10 18.25
CA ARG A 224 -20.22 -2.92 18.29
C ARG A 224 -18.82 -3.17 17.70
N GLY A 225 -18.52 -4.36 17.18
CA GLY A 225 -17.21 -4.66 16.61
C GLY A 225 -16.09 -4.82 17.65
N VAL A 226 -16.44 -5.07 18.91
CA VAL A 226 -15.45 -5.43 19.93
C VAL A 226 -15.09 -6.90 19.72
N GLY A 227 -13.83 -7.18 19.34
CA GLY A 227 -13.25 -8.53 19.42
C GLY A 227 -13.51 -9.48 18.25
N GLY A 228 -12.94 -9.21 17.08
CA GLY A 228 -12.60 -10.26 16.09
C GLY A 228 -13.73 -10.89 15.26
N ASP A 229 -15.01 -10.64 15.55
CA ASP A 229 -16.15 -11.27 14.86
C ASP A 229 -16.57 -10.59 13.53
N PHE A 230 -15.85 -9.57 13.07
CA PHE A 230 -16.21 -8.84 11.83
C PHE A 230 -16.13 -9.74 10.59
N LEU A 231 -15.18 -10.66 10.55
CA LEU A 231 -15.01 -11.56 9.40
C LEU A 231 -16.21 -12.52 9.23
N ALA A 232 -16.88 -12.91 10.31
CA ALA A 232 -18.01 -13.85 10.25
C ALA A 232 -19.24 -13.27 9.53
N GLY A 233 -19.41 -11.95 9.55
CA GLY A 233 -20.48 -11.24 8.85
C GLY A 233 -20.10 -10.73 7.47
N ALA A 234 -18.87 -10.95 7.01
CA ALA A 234 -18.38 -10.44 5.74
C ALA A 234 -19.05 -11.16 4.55
N GLN A 235 -19.33 -10.41 3.49
CA GLN A 235 -19.96 -10.89 2.27
C GLN A 235 -19.06 -10.78 1.04
N THR A 236 -17.83 -10.27 1.18
CA THR A 236 -16.82 -10.39 0.12
C THR A 236 -16.42 -11.85 -0.07
N GLU A 237 -16.49 -12.34 -1.30
CA GLU A 237 -16.36 -13.76 -1.59
C GLU A 237 -15.17 -14.09 -2.51
N GLU A 238 -14.39 -15.10 -2.14
CA GLU A 238 -13.31 -15.67 -2.97
C GLU A 238 -13.85 -16.72 -3.97
N ARG A 239 -13.42 -16.62 -5.23
CA ARG A 239 -13.82 -17.48 -6.35
C ARG A 239 -12.67 -17.72 -7.32
N ARG A 240 -12.79 -18.75 -8.16
CA ARG A 240 -11.87 -18.96 -9.28
C ARG A 240 -12.56 -18.73 -10.61
N ILE A 241 -11.83 -18.17 -11.57
CA ILE A 241 -12.31 -18.02 -12.94
C ILE A 241 -12.29 -19.38 -13.64
N VAL A 242 -13.41 -19.78 -14.24
CA VAL A 242 -13.50 -20.93 -15.14
C VAL A 242 -13.47 -20.50 -16.61
N GLY A 243 -13.87 -19.25 -16.91
CA GLY A 243 -13.74 -18.69 -18.24
C GLY A 243 -14.10 -17.21 -18.28
N VAL A 244 -13.50 -16.51 -19.23
CA VAL A 244 -13.87 -15.15 -19.64
C VAL A 244 -14.38 -15.21 -21.08
N SER A 245 -15.39 -14.43 -21.42
CA SER A 245 -16.01 -14.47 -22.75
C SER A 245 -16.19 -13.07 -23.34
N PRO A 246 -16.17 -12.94 -24.68
CA PRO A 246 -16.51 -11.69 -25.34
C PRO A 246 -17.88 -11.14 -24.90
N ARG A 247 -18.11 -9.86 -25.18
CA ARG A 247 -19.35 -9.18 -24.83
C ARG A 247 -20.56 -9.93 -25.37
N ASP A 248 -21.56 -10.16 -24.51
CA ASP A 248 -22.79 -10.86 -24.86
C ASP A 248 -23.98 -9.88 -25.01
N PHE A 249 -25.21 -10.43 -25.15
CA PHE A 249 -26.43 -9.65 -25.32
C PHE A 249 -26.82 -8.81 -24.09
N SER A 250 -26.21 -9.01 -22.92
CA SER A 250 -26.34 -8.12 -21.74
C SER A 250 -25.56 -6.81 -21.90
N GLY A 251 -24.68 -6.75 -22.91
CA GLY A 251 -23.75 -5.65 -23.13
C GLY A 251 -22.53 -5.67 -22.19
N GLY A 252 -22.44 -6.65 -21.29
CA GLY A 252 -21.26 -6.88 -20.43
C GLY A 252 -20.37 -8.01 -20.95
N TYR A 253 -19.19 -8.14 -20.37
CA TYR A 253 -18.27 -9.26 -20.59
C TYR A 253 -18.48 -10.32 -19.50
N PRO A 254 -18.88 -11.55 -19.84
CA PRO A 254 -19.09 -12.60 -18.84
C PRO A 254 -17.78 -13.11 -18.24
N VAL A 255 -17.75 -13.19 -16.90
CA VAL A 255 -16.71 -13.87 -16.11
C VAL A 255 -17.38 -15.02 -15.36
N LYS A 256 -17.10 -16.25 -15.78
CA LYS A 256 -17.66 -17.47 -15.20
C LYS A 256 -16.84 -17.92 -14.00
N LEU A 257 -17.52 -18.22 -12.91
CA LEU A 257 -16.96 -18.62 -11.63
C LEU A 257 -17.02 -20.15 -11.46
N ASP A 258 -16.13 -20.69 -10.63
CA ASP A 258 -16.03 -22.12 -10.30
C ASP A 258 -17.21 -22.64 -9.48
N ARG A 259 -17.79 -21.78 -8.65
CA ARG A 259 -18.96 -22.10 -7.83
C ARG A 259 -19.92 -20.90 -7.71
N PRO A 260 -21.22 -21.14 -7.52
CA PRO A 260 -22.21 -20.09 -7.30
C PRO A 260 -21.85 -19.14 -6.15
N LEU A 261 -22.22 -17.87 -6.24
CA LEU A 261 -22.12 -16.87 -5.17
C LEU A 261 -23.06 -17.22 -4.01
N ALA A 262 -22.60 -17.05 -2.78
CA ALA A 262 -23.42 -17.27 -1.59
C ALA A 262 -24.30 -16.04 -1.29
N PHE A 263 -23.85 -14.85 -1.67
CA PHE A 263 -24.54 -13.59 -1.45
C PHE A 263 -24.91 -12.90 -2.76
N SER A 264 -25.89 -11.99 -2.69
CA SER A 264 -26.19 -11.07 -3.80
C SER A 264 -25.21 -9.90 -3.76
N HIS A 265 -24.65 -9.55 -4.92
CA HIS A 265 -23.75 -8.43 -5.12
C HIS A 265 -24.44 -7.37 -6.00
N PHE A 266 -24.71 -6.22 -5.40
CA PHE A 266 -25.57 -5.17 -5.96
C PHE A 266 -24.90 -4.38 -7.09
N ALA A 267 -25.69 -4.03 -8.11
CA ALA A 267 -25.31 -3.06 -9.13
C ALA A 267 -26.53 -2.29 -9.64
N GLU A 268 -26.52 -0.96 -9.48
CA GLU A 268 -27.49 -0.05 -10.09
C GLU A 268 -26.82 1.29 -10.39
N GLY A 269 -26.84 1.71 -11.66
CA GLY A 269 -26.22 2.95 -12.11
C GLY A 269 -24.75 3.01 -11.74
N ASN A 270 -24.42 3.88 -10.78
CA ASN A 270 -23.06 4.11 -10.31
C ASN A 270 -22.70 3.33 -9.02
N PHE A 271 -23.68 2.73 -8.34
CA PHE A 271 -23.48 1.99 -7.08
C PHE A 271 -23.39 0.51 -7.37
N ARG A 272 -22.16 -0.02 -7.45
CA ARG A 272 -21.90 -1.35 -8.02
C ARG A 272 -20.73 -2.02 -7.32
N ALA A 273 -20.87 -3.31 -7.04
CA ALA A 273 -19.79 -4.15 -6.53
C ALA A 273 -18.61 -4.23 -7.50
N GLU A 274 -17.48 -4.66 -6.98
CA GLU A 274 -16.25 -4.92 -7.72
C GLU A 274 -16.00 -6.43 -7.80
N VAL A 275 -15.33 -6.82 -8.87
CA VAL A 275 -14.61 -8.09 -8.97
C VAL A 275 -13.14 -7.77 -9.19
N ALA A 276 -12.24 -8.43 -8.44
CA ALA A 276 -10.81 -8.12 -8.47
C ALA A 276 -9.96 -9.39 -8.56
N ASN A 277 -8.91 -9.34 -9.38
CA ASN A 277 -7.99 -10.45 -9.61
C ASN A 277 -6.79 -10.38 -8.67
N LEU A 278 -6.58 -11.46 -7.91
CA LEU A 278 -5.53 -11.63 -6.91
C LEU A 278 -4.30 -12.40 -7.41
N THR A 279 -4.31 -12.96 -8.63
CA THR A 279 -3.26 -13.86 -9.11
C THR A 279 -2.20 -13.14 -9.91
N ARG A 280 -0.92 -13.29 -9.52
CA ARG A 280 0.24 -12.83 -10.31
C ARG A 280 1.29 -13.93 -10.45
N ASN A 281 2.19 -13.80 -11.43
CA ASN A 281 3.24 -14.81 -11.67
C ASN A 281 4.53 -14.55 -10.87
N VAL A 282 4.68 -13.37 -10.27
CA VAL A 282 5.71 -13.08 -9.28
C VAL A 282 5.04 -13.05 -7.92
N VAL A 283 5.47 -13.93 -6.99
CA VAL A 283 4.81 -14.14 -5.71
C VAL A 283 5.82 -14.04 -4.57
N VAL A 284 5.48 -13.27 -3.54
CA VAL A 284 6.12 -13.30 -2.22
C VAL A 284 5.11 -13.77 -1.19
N GLU A 285 5.41 -14.86 -0.47
CA GLU A 285 4.50 -15.43 0.52
C GLU A 285 5.20 -15.93 1.78
N SER A 286 4.46 -16.13 2.87
CA SER A 286 4.94 -16.94 4.00
C SER A 286 4.67 -18.41 3.77
N ALA A 287 5.61 -19.27 4.18
CA ALA A 287 5.46 -20.72 4.09
C ALA A 287 4.34 -21.28 4.97
N GLU A 288 4.12 -20.66 6.13
CA GLU A 288 3.09 -21.03 7.09
C GLU A 288 2.10 -19.87 7.28
N PRO A 289 1.01 -19.79 6.48
CA PRO A 289 0.02 -18.72 6.61
C PRO A 289 -0.64 -18.65 7.99
N ALA A 290 -0.80 -19.77 8.70
CA ALA A 290 -1.33 -19.79 10.06
C ALA A 290 -0.25 -19.62 11.15
N GLY A 291 1.04 -19.64 10.77
CA GLY A 291 2.19 -19.57 11.65
C GLY A 291 2.83 -18.18 11.70
N VAL A 292 4.16 -18.16 11.86
CA VAL A 292 4.93 -16.91 11.85
C VAL A 292 5.07 -16.42 10.41
N ARG A 293 4.47 -15.27 10.13
CA ARG A 293 4.48 -14.66 8.80
C ARG A 293 5.69 -13.75 8.59
N GLY A 294 6.07 -13.61 7.32
CA GLY A 294 7.07 -12.67 6.87
C GLY A 294 6.54 -11.27 6.61
N HIS A 295 7.47 -10.33 6.39
CA HIS A 295 7.20 -8.95 6.02
C HIS A 295 8.23 -8.46 4.99
N THR A 296 7.93 -7.36 4.29
CA THR A 296 8.91 -6.74 3.39
C THR A 296 9.07 -5.26 3.67
N MET A 297 10.27 -4.74 3.43
CA MET A 297 10.60 -3.37 3.73
C MET A 297 11.60 -2.77 2.75
N TYR A 298 11.26 -1.58 2.24
CA TYR A 298 12.18 -0.63 1.64
C TYR A 298 12.57 0.37 2.72
N HIS A 299 13.75 0.20 3.30
CA HIS A 299 14.23 1.09 4.36
C HIS A 299 14.88 2.35 3.78
N ARG A 300 15.39 3.24 4.64
CA ARG A 300 16.08 4.49 4.30
C ARG A 300 17.03 4.32 3.10
N LYS A 301 16.94 5.24 2.14
CA LYS A 301 17.78 5.34 0.93
C LYS A 301 17.65 4.16 -0.05
N SER A 302 16.66 3.29 0.13
CA SER A 302 16.38 2.24 -0.84
C SER A 302 15.74 2.81 -2.10
N ALA A 303 15.77 2.06 -3.18
CA ALA A 303 15.02 2.35 -4.39
C ALA A 303 14.36 1.09 -4.94
N GLY A 304 13.47 1.27 -5.90
CA GLY A 304 12.90 0.18 -6.69
C GLY A 304 11.39 0.17 -6.65
N SER A 305 10.82 -0.60 -7.56
CA SER A 305 9.40 -0.63 -7.85
C SER A 305 8.85 -2.04 -7.83
N ILE A 306 7.53 -2.09 -7.72
CA ILE A 306 6.74 -3.30 -7.79
C ILE A 306 5.74 -3.09 -8.91
N SER A 307 5.70 -3.99 -9.91
CA SER A 307 4.59 -4.06 -10.83
C SER A 307 4.07 -5.48 -11.00
N TYR A 308 2.75 -5.64 -10.90
CA TYR A 308 2.05 -6.89 -11.15
C TYR A 308 2.62 -8.11 -10.38
N ALA A 309 2.98 -7.91 -9.12
CA ALA A 309 3.40 -8.96 -8.19
C ALA A 309 2.33 -9.22 -7.12
N GLU A 310 2.32 -10.43 -6.57
CA GLU A 310 1.41 -10.90 -5.54
C GLU A 310 2.13 -11.06 -4.21
N PHE A 311 1.57 -10.46 -3.16
CA PHE A 311 2.08 -10.49 -1.80
C PHE A 311 0.99 -11.10 -0.91
N ARG A 312 1.17 -12.34 -0.47
CA ARG A 312 0.11 -13.05 0.27
C ARG A 312 0.57 -13.72 1.54
N HIS A 313 -0.33 -13.81 2.51
CA HIS A 313 -0.03 -14.43 3.81
C HIS A 313 1.15 -13.75 4.53
N LEU A 314 1.31 -12.44 4.34
CA LEU A 314 2.37 -11.62 4.95
C LEU A 314 1.81 -10.75 6.08
N GLY A 315 2.66 -9.91 6.63
CA GLY A 315 2.36 -9.04 7.75
C GLY A 315 2.39 -9.80 9.07
N LYS A 316 3.01 -9.23 10.10
CA LYS A 316 3.02 -9.82 11.44
C LYS A 316 1.91 -9.21 12.27
N LEU A 317 1.05 -10.05 12.84
CA LEU A 317 -0.08 -9.63 13.64
C LEU A 317 0.39 -8.84 14.86
N HIS A 318 -0.17 -7.64 15.06
CA HIS A 318 0.11 -6.75 16.19
C HIS A 318 1.55 -6.18 16.27
N GLU A 319 2.43 -6.52 15.34
CA GLU A 319 3.80 -6.02 15.34
C GLU A 319 3.95 -4.73 14.53
N LYS A 320 4.52 -3.70 15.14
CA LYS A 320 4.77 -2.40 14.50
C LYS A 320 5.85 -2.54 13.43
N GLY A 321 5.66 -1.93 12.26
CA GLY A 321 6.67 -1.88 11.19
C GLY A 321 6.87 -3.18 10.42
N ARG A 322 5.99 -4.18 10.60
CA ARG A 322 6.06 -5.52 10.00
C ARG A 322 4.87 -5.76 9.07
N TYR A 323 4.90 -5.10 7.92
CA TYR A 323 3.80 -5.04 6.96
C TYR A 323 4.07 -5.87 5.70
N SER A 324 3.06 -6.12 4.88
CA SER A 324 3.29 -6.84 3.61
C SER A 324 4.27 -6.07 2.72
N ILE A 325 4.08 -4.75 2.59
CA ILE A 325 4.99 -3.81 1.93
C ILE A 325 5.15 -2.58 2.84
N HIS A 326 6.39 -2.24 3.20
CA HIS A 326 6.69 -1.10 4.06
C HIS A 326 7.76 -0.20 3.43
N PHE A 327 7.39 1.03 3.06
CA PHE A 327 8.35 2.08 2.72
C PHE A 327 8.67 2.85 3.99
N HIS A 328 9.85 2.62 4.56
CA HIS A 328 10.25 3.12 5.87
C HIS A 328 11.33 4.20 5.76
N LEU A 329 10.92 5.45 5.91
CA LEU A 329 11.78 6.64 5.95
C LEU A 329 12.66 6.77 4.69
N ALA A 330 12.14 6.39 3.53
CA ALA A 330 12.88 6.44 2.28
C ALA A 330 13.02 7.87 1.72
N GLY A 331 12.18 8.82 2.17
CA GLY A 331 12.18 10.18 1.66
C GLY A 331 12.01 10.22 0.14
N GLU A 332 12.78 11.06 -0.54
CA GLU A 332 12.72 11.22 -2.01
C GLU A 332 13.45 10.15 -2.82
N THR A 333 14.11 9.18 -2.19
CA THR A 333 14.68 8.04 -2.94
C THR A 333 13.60 7.19 -3.61
N MET A 334 12.34 7.39 -3.22
CA MET A 334 11.15 6.79 -3.84
C MET A 334 10.46 7.70 -4.86
N ARG A 335 10.99 8.89 -5.17
CA ARG A 335 10.42 9.72 -6.23
C ARG A 335 10.48 8.94 -7.55
N GLY A 336 9.31 8.65 -8.13
CA GLY A 336 9.20 7.80 -9.31
C GLY A 336 9.21 6.30 -9.06
N SER A 337 9.54 5.84 -7.85
CA SER A 337 9.28 4.45 -7.47
C SER A 337 7.77 4.21 -7.38
N SER A 338 7.35 2.97 -7.63
CA SER A 338 5.92 2.68 -7.75
C SER A 338 5.51 1.29 -7.28
N VAL A 339 4.25 1.15 -6.90
CA VAL A 339 3.54 -0.12 -6.71
C VAL A 339 2.35 -0.10 -7.66
N ILE A 340 2.46 -0.78 -8.80
CA ILE A 340 1.47 -0.74 -9.88
C ILE A 340 0.88 -2.12 -10.13
N GLY A 341 -0.44 -2.27 -10.06
CA GLY A 341 -1.11 -3.52 -10.44
C GLY A 341 -0.86 -4.71 -9.50
N ALA A 342 -0.24 -4.46 -8.34
CA ALA A 342 0.05 -5.47 -7.33
C ALA A 342 -1.24 -6.00 -6.69
N SER A 343 -1.17 -7.22 -6.17
CA SER A 343 -2.21 -7.80 -5.32
C SER A 343 -1.62 -8.13 -3.96
N ILE A 344 -2.26 -7.68 -2.89
CA ILE A 344 -1.79 -7.87 -1.53
C ILE A 344 -2.95 -8.42 -0.71
N TRP A 345 -2.87 -9.68 -0.30
CA TRP A 345 -4.04 -10.32 0.28
C TRP A 345 -3.77 -11.29 1.43
N ASP A 346 -4.77 -11.41 2.30
CA ASP A 346 -4.66 -12.12 3.56
C ASP A 346 -3.43 -11.64 4.34
N SER A 347 -3.42 -10.36 4.71
CA SER A 347 -2.36 -9.76 5.53
C SER A 347 -2.78 -9.71 6.99
N HIS A 348 -1.91 -10.18 7.89
CA HIS A 348 -2.14 -10.03 9.34
C HIS A 348 -1.77 -8.64 9.85
N ASN A 349 -1.43 -7.72 8.94
CA ASN A 349 -1.19 -6.33 9.24
C ASN A 349 -1.60 -5.49 8.00
N ARG A 350 -1.15 -4.24 7.91
CA ARG A 350 -1.39 -3.35 6.77
C ARG A 350 -0.85 -3.94 5.46
N TRP A 351 -1.52 -3.64 4.34
CA TRP A 351 -1.06 -4.04 3.00
C TRP A 351 0.14 -3.23 2.56
N ILE A 352 0.01 -1.89 2.59
CA ILE A 352 1.08 -0.95 2.26
C ILE A 352 1.14 0.10 3.36
N THR A 353 2.34 0.27 3.92
CA THR A 353 2.65 1.42 4.79
C THR A 353 3.67 2.32 4.11
N ILE A 354 3.33 3.61 4.03
CA ILE A 354 4.18 4.69 3.54
C ILE A 354 4.53 5.53 4.77
N HIS A 355 5.77 5.42 5.23
CA HIS A 355 6.27 6.09 6.43
C HIS A 355 7.43 6.99 6.01
N GLY A 356 7.31 8.31 6.23
CA GLY A 356 8.32 9.32 5.88
C GLY A 356 8.90 9.17 4.48
N THR A 357 8.03 8.92 3.52
CA THR A 357 8.36 8.65 2.12
C THR A 357 7.54 9.57 1.22
N ASP A 358 8.19 10.15 0.22
CA ASP A 358 7.63 11.20 -0.63
C ASP A 358 7.55 10.73 -2.08
N ALA A 359 6.55 11.23 -2.82
CA ALA A 359 6.43 11.07 -4.28
C ALA A 359 6.39 9.61 -4.80
N LEU A 360 5.90 8.67 -3.99
CA LEU A 360 5.61 7.30 -4.39
C LEU A 360 4.30 7.22 -5.19
N VAL A 361 4.25 6.36 -6.21
CA VAL A 361 3.02 6.05 -6.95
C VAL A 361 2.46 4.68 -6.56
N VAL A 362 1.25 4.62 -6.03
CA VAL A 362 0.52 3.39 -5.73
C VAL A 362 -0.73 3.38 -6.60
N ARG A 363 -0.76 2.52 -7.62
CA ARG A 363 -1.83 2.52 -8.63
C ARG A 363 -2.33 1.14 -8.99
N ASP A 364 -3.63 1.03 -9.25
CA ASP A 364 -4.27 -0.21 -9.71
C ASP A 364 -4.02 -1.39 -8.74
N VAL A 365 -3.75 -1.11 -7.46
CA VAL A 365 -3.44 -2.13 -6.45
C VAL A 365 -4.74 -2.69 -5.87
N VAL A 366 -4.79 -4.02 -5.73
CA VAL A 366 -5.86 -4.72 -5.01
C VAL A 366 -5.35 -5.13 -3.64
N GLY A 367 -5.86 -4.49 -2.60
CA GLY A 367 -5.73 -4.92 -1.21
C GLY A 367 -6.95 -5.72 -0.78
N TYR A 368 -6.75 -6.94 -0.28
CA TYR A 368 -7.83 -7.79 0.22
C TYR A 368 -7.52 -8.38 1.60
N LYS A 369 -8.46 -8.34 2.54
CA LYS A 369 -8.35 -8.99 3.85
C LYS A 369 -7.08 -8.60 4.63
N SER A 370 -7.06 -7.40 5.20
CA SER A 370 -6.01 -6.97 6.17
C SER A 370 -6.53 -6.99 7.60
N VAL A 371 -5.62 -7.04 8.57
CA VAL A 371 -5.90 -6.72 9.99
C VAL A 371 -5.30 -5.37 10.33
N GLY A 372 -6.12 -4.47 10.89
CA GLY A 372 -5.75 -3.06 11.04
C GLY A 372 -6.03 -2.29 9.76
N HIS A 373 -5.37 -1.16 9.54
CA HIS A 373 -5.57 -0.37 8.30
C HIS A 373 -5.14 -1.12 7.02
N GLY A 374 -5.60 -0.66 5.87
CA GLY A 374 -5.20 -1.16 4.55
C GLY A 374 -3.97 -0.42 4.01
N PHE A 375 -4.23 0.69 3.31
CA PHE A 375 -3.22 1.66 2.88
C PHE A 375 -3.02 2.71 4.00
N PHE A 376 -1.80 2.86 4.49
CA PHE A 376 -1.51 3.63 5.70
C PHE A 376 -0.32 4.59 5.49
N LEU A 377 -0.55 5.89 5.65
CA LEU A 377 0.48 6.93 5.61
C LEU A 377 0.73 7.42 7.05
N GLU A 378 1.87 7.04 7.64
CA GLU A 378 2.04 6.96 9.09
C GLU A 378 2.37 8.30 9.78
N SER A 379 3.44 8.99 9.36
CA SER A 379 4.08 10.01 10.18
C SER A 379 3.44 11.40 10.04
N GLY A 380 2.77 11.66 8.92
CA GLY A 380 2.29 12.99 8.53
C GLY A 380 3.38 13.85 7.87
N SER A 381 4.59 13.36 7.67
CA SER A 381 5.62 14.08 6.90
C SER A 381 5.55 13.77 5.39
N GLU A 382 4.83 12.73 5.01
CA GLU A 382 4.74 12.22 3.64
C GLU A 382 4.01 13.21 2.74
N VAL A 383 4.63 13.55 1.61
CA VAL A 383 4.03 14.44 0.60
C VAL A 383 4.14 13.92 -0.83
N ASN A 384 3.21 14.39 -1.67
CA ASN A 384 3.14 14.13 -3.11
C ASN A 384 3.03 12.65 -3.49
N ASN A 385 2.67 11.77 -2.56
CA ASN A 385 2.35 10.39 -2.90
C ASN A 385 1.03 10.35 -3.68
N ILE A 386 0.95 9.47 -4.68
CA ILE A 386 -0.21 9.31 -5.54
C ILE A 386 -0.82 7.94 -5.28
N LEU A 387 -2.01 7.90 -4.69
CA LEU A 387 -2.81 6.69 -4.54
C LEU A 387 -3.98 6.78 -5.54
N ASP A 388 -3.86 6.05 -6.65
CA ASP A 388 -4.80 6.14 -7.76
C ASP A 388 -5.42 4.79 -8.15
N HIS A 389 -6.75 4.73 -8.26
CA HIS A 389 -7.45 3.55 -8.77
C HIS A 389 -7.15 2.25 -8.00
N ASN A 390 -6.95 2.35 -6.68
CA ASN A 390 -6.73 1.18 -5.82
C ASN A 390 -8.04 0.68 -5.23
N LEU A 391 -8.13 -0.63 -4.99
CA LEU A 391 -9.24 -1.28 -4.29
C LEU A 391 -8.80 -1.72 -2.91
N ALA A 392 -9.46 -1.21 -1.87
CA ALA A 392 -9.32 -1.66 -0.48
C ALA A 392 -10.55 -2.49 -0.08
N ALA A 393 -10.45 -3.81 -0.12
CA ALA A 393 -11.56 -4.71 0.17
C ALA A 393 -11.33 -5.51 1.46
N LEU A 394 -12.35 -5.53 2.32
CA LEU A 394 -12.38 -6.32 3.56
C LEU A 394 -11.22 -5.99 4.51
N VAL A 395 -11.37 -4.90 5.26
CA VAL A 395 -10.38 -4.48 6.27
C VAL A 395 -10.90 -4.82 7.67
N LEU A 396 -10.21 -5.67 8.40
CA LEU A 396 -10.59 -6.14 9.74
C LEU A 396 -10.08 -5.19 10.83
N PRO A 397 -10.77 -5.09 11.99
CA PRO A 397 -10.27 -4.27 13.09
C PRO A 397 -8.99 -4.87 13.67
N GLY A 398 -7.97 -4.04 13.86
CA GLY A 398 -6.74 -4.37 14.56
C GLY A 398 -6.78 -3.95 16.02
N LYS A 399 -5.62 -4.04 16.68
CA LYS A 399 -5.37 -3.46 18.01
C LYS A 399 -4.42 -2.29 17.85
N THR A 400 -4.54 -1.30 18.74
CA THR A 400 -3.51 -0.27 18.96
C THR A 400 -2.15 -0.94 19.11
N GLN A 401 -1.15 -0.41 18.42
CA GLN A 401 0.21 -0.93 18.47
C GLN A 401 1.00 -0.18 19.55
N ASN A 402 1.84 -0.91 20.28
CA ASN A 402 2.71 -0.30 21.28
C ASN A 402 3.70 0.65 20.60
N GLU A 403 3.91 1.84 21.19
CA GLU A 403 4.89 2.83 20.72
C GLU A 403 4.71 3.22 19.24
N GLN A 404 3.47 3.21 18.74
CA GLN A 404 3.15 3.69 17.39
C GLN A 404 3.45 5.19 17.28
N GLU A 405 3.91 5.63 16.10
CA GLU A 405 4.26 7.04 15.90
C GLU A 405 3.05 7.97 16.05
N VAL A 406 1.87 7.49 15.69
CA VAL A 406 0.60 8.22 15.79
C VAL A 406 -0.22 7.70 16.99
N PRO A 407 0.00 8.19 18.21
CA PRO A 407 -0.49 7.59 19.46
C PRO A 407 -2.02 7.58 19.60
N PHE A 408 -2.70 8.40 18.79
CA PHE A 408 -4.15 8.52 18.78
C PHE A 408 -4.87 7.54 17.83
N ASP A 409 -4.13 6.76 17.03
CA ASP A 409 -4.71 5.77 16.12
C ASP A 409 -5.07 4.46 16.85
N PRO A 410 -6.34 4.07 16.96
CA PRO A 410 -6.69 2.80 17.59
C PRO A 410 -6.50 1.59 16.65
N ASN A 411 -6.10 1.78 15.39
CA ASN A 411 -5.90 0.75 14.38
C ASN A 411 -7.16 -0.10 14.08
N ARG A 412 -8.33 0.53 14.02
CA ARG A 412 -9.64 -0.16 13.96
C ARG A 412 -10.16 -0.48 12.56
N GLY A 413 -9.29 -0.42 11.56
CA GLY A 413 -9.61 -0.83 10.20
C GLY A 413 -10.17 0.31 9.36
N ALA A 414 -9.29 0.90 8.57
CA ALA A 414 -9.62 1.84 7.51
C ALA A 414 -9.08 1.31 6.19
N GLY A 415 -9.82 1.44 5.09
CA GLY A 415 -9.28 1.18 3.75
C GLY A 415 -8.06 2.05 3.45
N PHE A 416 -8.21 3.35 3.68
CA PHE A 416 -7.18 4.36 3.54
C PHE A 416 -7.08 5.20 4.81
N TRP A 417 -5.87 5.32 5.37
CA TRP A 417 -5.59 6.13 6.55
C TRP A 417 -4.37 7.02 6.33
N TRP A 418 -4.45 8.28 6.73
CA TRP A 418 -3.33 9.23 6.61
C TRP A 418 -3.36 10.34 7.66
N ALA A 419 -2.18 10.88 7.98
CA ALA A 419 -1.99 12.00 8.90
C ALA A 419 -1.67 13.35 8.23
N ASN A 420 -1.40 13.37 6.92
CA ASN A 420 -1.13 14.58 6.14
C ASN A 420 -1.81 14.51 4.77
N SER A 421 -2.63 15.52 4.47
CA SER A 421 -3.41 15.55 3.23
C SER A 421 -2.61 16.02 2.03
N GLN A 422 -1.34 16.43 2.12
CA GLN A 422 -0.51 16.75 0.95
C GLN A 422 -0.13 15.52 0.09
N ASN A 423 -1.10 14.67 -0.22
CA ASN A 423 -1.03 13.47 -1.03
C ASN A 423 -2.29 13.44 -1.93
N SER A 424 -2.25 12.61 -2.97
CA SER A 424 -3.35 12.45 -3.92
C SER A 424 -4.08 11.13 -3.68
N PHE A 425 -5.40 11.18 -3.59
CA PHE A 425 -6.29 10.04 -3.56
C PHE A 425 -7.30 10.19 -4.69
N THR A 426 -7.15 9.42 -5.77
CA THR A 426 -8.01 9.53 -6.94
C THR A 426 -8.59 8.19 -7.34
N ARG A 427 -9.88 8.13 -7.66
CA ARG A 427 -10.53 6.93 -8.24
C ARG A 427 -10.40 5.65 -7.41
N ASN A 428 -10.08 5.76 -6.12
CA ASN A 428 -9.96 4.59 -5.26
C ASN A 428 -11.34 4.11 -4.82
N VAL A 429 -11.43 2.83 -4.49
CA VAL A 429 -12.62 2.23 -3.88
C VAL A 429 -12.24 1.59 -2.55
N ALA A 430 -12.99 1.88 -1.49
CA ALA A 430 -12.97 1.10 -0.27
C ALA A 430 -14.30 0.34 -0.12
N ALA A 431 -14.23 -0.96 0.15
CA ALA A 431 -15.38 -1.84 0.28
C ALA A 431 -15.28 -2.71 1.53
N GLU A 432 -16.36 -2.77 2.32
CA GLU A 432 -16.49 -3.67 3.47
C GLU A 432 -15.36 -3.50 4.53
N CYS A 433 -15.02 -2.25 4.88
CA CYS A 433 -14.05 -1.97 5.93
C CYS A 433 -14.72 -1.88 7.33
N ALA A 434 -13.98 -2.30 8.37
CA ALA A 434 -14.49 -2.45 9.72
C ALA A 434 -14.92 -1.15 10.40
N GLU A 435 -14.23 -0.03 10.20
CA GLU A 435 -14.69 1.26 10.71
C GLU A 435 -14.76 2.36 9.65
N TYR A 436 -13.74 2.47 8.79
CA TYR A 436 -13.62 3.60 7.86
C TYR A 436 -13.32 3.13 6.43
N GLY A 437 -13.94 3.77 5.43
CA GLY A 437 -13.39 3.74 4.07
C GLY A 437 -12.13 4.57 4.00
N TYR A 438 -12.28 5.85 4.35
CA TYR A 438 -11.22 6.87 4.36
C TYR A 438 -11.16 7.56 5.72
N ARG A 439 -9.98 7.58 6.35
CA ARG A 439 -9.73 8.20 7.64
C ARG A 439 -8.52 9.14 7.58
N PHE A 440 -8.79 10.43 7.70
CA PHE A 440 -7.76 11.40 8.06
C PHE A 440 -7.80 11.58 9.57
N ASP A 441 -6.67 11.42 10.27
CA ASP A 441 -6.59 11.81 11.68
C ASP A 441 -5.22 12.38 12.00
N VAL A 442 -5.22 13.50 12.71
CA VAL A 442 -4.02 14.14 13.23
C VAL A 442 -4.45 15.09 14.35
N LYS A 443 -3.81 14.96 15.50
CA LYS A 443 -4.03 15.83 16.67
C LYS A 443 -2.75 15.99 17.46
N LYS A 444 -2.65 17.09 18.21
CA LYS A 444 -1.53 17.30 19.13
C LYS A 444 -1.75 16.45 20.38
N THR A 445 -0.75 15.67 20.76
CA THR A 445 -0.70 14.95 22.04
C THR A 445 0.60 15.30 22.76
N GLU A 446 0.82 14.74 23.95
CA GLU A 446 2.08 14.95 24.69
C GLU A 446 3.29 14.41 23.92
N ASP A 447 3.10 13.31 23.20
CA ASP A 447 4.07 12.52 22.47
C ASP A 447 4.01 12.69 20.94
N TYR A 448 3.10 13.52 20.42
CA TYR A 448 2.98 13.82 19.00
C TYR A 448 2.80 15.32 18.72
N ASN A 449 3.69 15.86 17.89
CA ASN A 449 3.59 17.23 17.38
C ASN A 449 3.11 17.23 15.91
N PRO A 450 1.96 17.85 15.59
CA PRO A 450 1.47 17.96 14.22
C PRO A 450 2.26 18.94 13.35
N VAL A 451 3.16 19.74 13.92
CA VAL A 451 4.12 20.52 13.13
C VAL A 451 5.22 19.57 12.66
N ARG A 452 5.18 19.20 11.38
CA ARG A 452 6.12 18.27 10.74
C ARG A 452 7.07 18.99 9.81
N GLN A 453 8.22 18.38 9.54
CA GLN A 453 9.15 18.85 8.51
C GLN A 453 8.63 18.41 7.15
N ILE A 454 8.06 19.37 6.41
CA ILE A 454 7.43 19.15 5.12
C ILE A 454 8.34 19.62 4.01
N ARG A 455 8.53 18.77 3.00
CA ARG A 455 9.29 19.12 1.82
C ARG A 455 8.57 20.16 0.97
N GLN A 456 9.26 21.24 0.67
CA GLN A 456 8.79 22.32 -0.18
C GLN A 456 9.16 22.04 -1.65
N PRO A 457 8.54 22.73 -2.62
CA PRO A 457 8.80 22.50 -4.04
C PRO A 457 10.28 22.61 -4.44
N ASP A 458 11.01 23.53 -3.84
CA ASP A 458 12.46 23.73 -4.04
C ASP A 458 13.35 22.63 -3.42
N GLY A 459 12.75 21.65 -2.72
CA GLY A 459 13.42 20.53 -2.07
C GLY A 459 13.86 20.79 -0.64
N THR A 460 13.72 22.02 -0.14
CA THR A 460 14.00 22.34 1.27
C THR A 460 12.93 21.76 2.19
N LEU A 461 13.28 21.55 3.46
CA LEU A 461 12.31 21.16 4.50
C LEU A 461 11.88 22.40 5.27
N ALA A 462 10.58 22.53 5.51
CA ALA A 462 10.02 23.59 6.34
C ALA A 462 9.03 23.02 7.38
N PRO A 463 9.03 23.54 8.62
CA PRO A 463 8.02 23.17 9.61
C PRO A 463 6.64 23.65 9.17
N LYS A 464 5.68 22.75 9.04
CA LYS A 464 4.27 23.05 8.71
C LYS A 464 3.34 22.27 9.62
N ASP A 465 2.24 22.90 10.03
CA ASP A 465 1.17 22.21 10.76
C ASP A 465 0.32 21.40 9.77
N VAL A 466 0.43 20.08 9.83
CA VAL A 466 -0.20 19.19 8.84
C VAL A 466 -1.71 19.06 9.04
N ARG A 467 -2.24 19.58 10.16
CA ARG A 467 -3.69 19.61 10.43
C ARG A 467 -4.46 20.54 9.48
N ILE A 468 -3.76 21.47 8.82
CA ILE A 468 -4.37 22.52 7.99
C ILE A 468 -3.95 22.47 6.52
N LEU A 469 -3.09 21.52 6.14
CA LEU A 469 -2.63 21.42 4.76
C LEU A 469 -3.70 20.71 3.92
N PRO A 470 -4.17 21.31 2.81
CA PRO A 470 -5.22 20.74 1.99
C PRO A 470 -4.74 19.52 1.19
N PHE A 471 -5.69 18.82 0.56
CA PHE A 471 -5.37 17.75 -0.37
C PHE A 471 -4.54 18.26 -1.53
N VAL A 472 -3.58 17.45 -2.02
CA VAL A 472 -3.13 17.63 -3.41
C VAL A 472 -4.33 17.31 -4.30
N ARG A 473 -4.87 16.09 -4.22
CA ARG A 473 -6.19 15.76 -4.80
C ARG A 473 -6.95 14.78 -3.92
N PHE A 474 -8.26 14.97 -3.85
CA PHE A 474 -9.20 13.94 -3.38
C PHE A 474 -10.40 13.94 -4.34
N GLU A 475 -10.41 13.01 -5.29
CA GLU A 475 -11.33 13.08 -6.44
C GLU A 475 -11.80 11.69 -6.90
N ASP A 476 -13.09 11.58 -7.23
CA ASP A 476 -13.71 10.36 -7.77
C ASP A 476 -13.54 9.10 -6.89
N ASN A 477 -13.32 9.29 -5.59
CA ASN A 477 -13.21 8.17 -4.65
C ASN A 477 -14.60 7.64 -4.24
N GLU A 478 -14.66 6.34 -3.98
CA GLU A 478 -15.86 5.64 -3.55
C GLU A 478 -15.60 4.84 -2.27
N ALA A 479 -16.55 4.86 -1.34
CA ALA A 479 -16.52 3.96 -0.18
C ALA A 479 -17.89 3.35 0.04
N HIS A 480 -17.95 2.04 0.27
CA HIS A 480 -19.21 1.38 0.57
C HIS A 480 -19.16 0.18 1.49
N THR A 481 -20.34 -0.21 1.98
CA THR A 481 -20.49 -1.37 2.88
C THR A 481 -19.69 -1.15 4.17
N MET A 482 -19.56 0.11 4.58
CA MET A 482 -18.75 0.53 5.72
C MET A 482 -19.53 0.39 7.00
N LYS A 483 -19.00 -0.35 7.97
CA LYS A 483 -19.70 -0.53 9.26
C LYS A 483 -20.09 0.82 9.88
N PHE A 484 -19.20 1.81 9.82
CA PHE A 484 -19.45 3.17 10.30
C PHE A 484 -19.31 4.22 9.21
N PHE A 485 -18.10 4.60 8.82
CA PHE A 485 -17.87 5.79 8.00
C PHE A 485 -17.39 5.45 6.59
N CYS A 486 -17.98 6.07 5.57
CA CYS A 486 -17.33 6.13 4.25
C CYS A 486 -16.13 7.08 4.28
N LEU A 487 -16.35 8.31 4.74
CA LEU A 487 -15.30 9.33 4.91
C LEU A 487 -15.37 9.95 6.30
N ASN A 488 -14.23 10.01 6.97
CA ASN A 488 -14.08 10.64 8.27
C ASN A 488 -12.80 11.51 8.31
N LEU A 489 -12.98 12.83 8.39
CA LEU A 489 -11.90 13.81 8.43
C LEU A 489 -11.71 14.37 9.84
N ARG A 490 -10.83 13.74 10.62
CA ARG A 490 -10.58 13.98 12.05
C ARG A 490 -11.81 13.72 12.91
N GLY A 491 -11.60 13.74 14.22
CA GLY A 491 -12.69 13.61 15.17
C GLY A 491 -12.93 12.20 15.66
N VAL A 492 -14.21 11.91 15.99
CA VAL A 492 -14.64 10.79 16.84
C VAL A 492 -13.88 9.50 16.53
N THR A 493 -12.88 9.20 17.37
CA THR A 493 -12.42 7.84 17.58
C THR A 493 -13.41 7.22 18.53
N ARG A 494 -14.17 6.22 18.07
CA ARG A 494 -15.27 5.68 18.87
C ARG A 494 -14.72 5.17 20.22
N PRO A 495 -15.19 5.65 21.39
CA PRO A 495 -14.70 5.14 22.67
C PRO A 495 -15.22 3.72 22.90
N ASP A 496 -14.46 2.90 23.62
CA ASP A 496 -14.90 1.54 24.00
C ASP A 496 -16.12 1.56 24.94
N ARG A 497 -16.27 2.65 25.73
CA ARG A 497 -17.34 2.84 26.72
C ARG A 497 -18.32 3.94 26.29
N GLY A 498 -19.17 3.65 25.31
CA GLY A 498 -20.27 4.54 24.92
C GLY A 498 -19.83 5.86 24.28
N LEU A 499 -20.80 6.65 23.81
CA LEU A 499 -20.55 7.94 23.18
C LEU A 499 -20.82 9.05 24.21
N ASP A 500 -19.76 9.63 24.77
CA ASP A 500 -19.87 10.91 25.47
C ASP A 500 -19.89 12.03 24.42
N PHE A 501 -21.09 12.35 23.96
CA PHE A 501 -21.30 13.31 22.88
C PHE A 501 -20.91 14.74 23.24
N TYR A 502 -20.93 15.08 24.54
CA TYR A 502 -20.61 16.42 25.00
C TYR A 502 -19.10 16.66 24.93
N SER A 503 -18.29 15.82 25.59
CA SER A 503 -16.83 15.97 25.59
C SER A 503 -16.22 15.81 24.20
N GLN A 504 -16.79 14.93 23.37
CA GLN A 504 -16.37 14.80 21.97
C GLN A 504 -16.61 16.08 21.18
N ASN A 505 -17.76 16.71 21.37
CA ASN A 505 -18.08 17.97 20.70
C ASN A 505 -17.16 19.10 21.15
N GLU A 506 -16.88 19.17 22.45
CA GLU A 506 -15.95 20.15 22.98
C GLU A 506 -14.54 19.94 22.41
N SER A 507 -14.07 18.69 22.33
CA SER A 507 -12.77 18.37 21.71
C SER A 507 -12.74 18.72 20.23
N LEU A 508 -13.77 18.33 19.47
CA LEU A 508 -13.92 18.64 18.05
C LEU A 508 -13.88 20.14 17.80
N SER A 509 -14.71 20.91 18.50
CA SER A 509 -14.76 22.36 18.34
C SER A 509 -13.43 23.01 18.69
N ARG A 510 -12.78 22.61 19.79
CA ARG A 510 -11.45 23.12 20.17
C ARG A 510 -10.40 22.82 19.11
N GLU A 511 -10.31 21.56 18.69
CA GLU A 511 -9.35 21.12 17.67
C GLU A 511 -9.54 21.79 16.30
N ALA A 512 -10.79 22.10 15.96
CA ALA A 512 -11.15 22.76 14.71
C ALA A 512 -10.85 24.28 14.74
N VAL A 513 -10.83 24.89 15.94
CA VAL A 513 -10.38 26.27 16.16
C VAL A 513 -8.85 26.38 16.15
N GLU A 514 -8.15 25.44 16.79
CA GLU A 514 -6.67 25.43 16.87
C GLU A 514 -5.98 25.19 15.53
N ALA A 515 -6.65 24.50 14.60
CA ALA A 515 -6.10 24.08 13.32
C ALA A 515 -7.07 24.45 12.19
N ARG A 516 -7.18 25.75 11.93
CA ARG A 516 -8.03 26.30 10.88
C ARG A 516 -7.25 26.48 9.58
N PRO A 517 -7.71 25.92 8.44
CA PRO A 517 -7.12 26.20 7.14
C PRO A 517 -7.15 27.68 6.80
N GLU A 518 -6.14 28.14 6.05
CA GLU A 518 -6.08 29.50 5.54
C GLU A 518 -7.27 29.79 4.59
N PRO A 519 -7.83 31.02 4.61
CA PRO A 519 -8.89 31.39 3.68
C PRO A 519 -8.50 31.16 2.22
N GLY A 520 -9.37 30.49 1.46
CA GLY A 520 -9.13 30.14 0.05
C GLY A 520 -8.35 28.84 -0.17
N ARG A 521 -7.96 28.13 0.90
CA ARG A 521 -7.24 26.84 0.83
C ARG A 521 -7.99 25.72 1.57
N PRO A 522 -9.23 25.37 1.14
CA PRO A 522 -10.00 24.35 1.83
C PRO A 522 -9.46 22.94 1.57
N PHE A 523 -9.83 22.00 2.43
CA PHE A 523 -9.82 20.58 2.07
C PHE A 523 -10.87 20.35 0.99
N TRP A 524 -10.44 20.32 -0.26
CA TRP A 524 -11.33 20.18 -1.40
C TRP A 524 -11.49 18.71 -1.81
N ILE A 525 -12.73 18.23 -1.75
CA ILE A 525 -13.15 16.87 -2.13
C ILE A 525 -14.04 16.99 -3.36
N ARG A 526 -13.76 16.20 -4.40
CA ARG A 526 -14.51 16.21 -5.65
C ARG A 526 -15.15 14.84 -5.91
N ASN A 527 -16.44 14.84 -6.25
CA ASN A 527 -17.18 13.67 -6.71
C ASN A 527 -17.03 12.42 -5.79
N PHE A 528 -17.18 12.61 -4.48
CA PHE A 528 -17.12 11.51 -3.54
C PHE A 528 -18.43 10.71 -3.53
N ARG A 529 -18.33 9.38 -3.58
CA ARG A 529 -19.47 8.47 -3.47
C ARG A 529 -19.41 7.66 -2.19
N GLY A 530 -20.46 7.70 -1.39
CA GLY A 530 -20.57 6.95 -0.13
C GLY A 530 -21.86 6.15 -0.06
N TRP A 531 -21.82 4.83 0.04
CA TRP A 531 -23.07 4.05 0.09
C TRP A 531 -23.03 2.82 0.99
N GLU A 532 -24.21 2.34 1.38
CA GLU A 532 -24.33 1.19 2.27
C GLU A 532 -23.53 1.37 3.58
N ALA A 533 -23.63 2.53 4.22
CA ALA A 533 -22.88 2.87 5.44
C ALA A 533 -23.80 3.27 6.60
N ASN A 534 -23.24 3.39 7.81
CA ASN A 534 -23.91 4.14 8.87
C ASN A 534 -23.89 5.63 8.51
N TRP A 535 -22.69 6.17 8.31
CA TRP A 535 -22.45 7.57 8.04
C TRP A 535 -21.61 7.71 6.78
N ALA A 536 -22.13 8.38 5.76
CA ALA A 536 -21.35 8.59 4.54
C ALA A 536 -20.20 9.58 4.80
N THR A 537 -20.46 10.69 5.48
CA THR A 537 -19.43 11.70 5.77
C THR A 537 -19.48 12.22 7.21
N HIS A 538 -18.29 12.41 7.78
CA HIS A 538 -18.07 13.16 9.02
C HIS A 538 -16.90 14.12 8.83
N LEU A 539 -17.17 15.43 8.93
CA LEU A 539 -16.17 16.48 8.77
C LEU A 539 -15.82 17.01 10.16
N GLY A 540 -14.87 16.38 10.84
CA GLY A 540 -14.41 16.76 12.18
C GLY A 540 -13.43 17.94 12.19
N THR A 541 -13.30 18.67 11.08
CA THR A 541 -12.41 19.83 10.92
C THR A 541 -13.10 20.95 10.14
N THR A 542 -12.63 22.20 10.29
CA THR A 542 -13.12 23.37 9.53
C THR A 542 -12.55 23.40 8.11
N GLY A 543 -13.15 24.23 7.24
CA GLY A 543 -12.57 24.51 5.92
C GLY A 543 -12.67 23.37 4.93
N VAL A 544 -13.69 22.50 5.04
CA VAL A 544 -13.86 21.36 4.12
C VAL A 544 -14.92 21.67 3.07
N PHE A 545 -14.58 21.50 1.81
CA PHE A 545 -15.52 21.71 0.71
C PHE A 545 -15.71 20.43 -0.10
N ILE A 546 -16.93 19.90 -0.10
CA ILE A 546 -17.30 18.74 -0.93
C ILE A 546 -18.09 19.22 -2.14
N ASP A 547 -17.51 19.05 -3.32
CA ASP A 547 -18.14 19.33 -4.61
C ASP A 547 -18.46 18.03 -5.35
N GLY A 548 -19.72 17.63 -5.32
CA GLY A 548 -20.15 16.31 -5.77
C GLY A 548 -20.12 15.32 -4.60
N LEU A 549 -21.25 15.15 -3.93
CA LEU A 549 -21.45 14.11 -2.92
C LEU A 549 -22.64 13.24 -3.34
N ASP A 550 -22.38 11.97 -3.64
CA ASP A 550 -23.43 11.03 -4.04
C ASP A 550 -23.58 9.93 -2.99
N VAL A 551 -24.74 9.90 -2.31
CA VAL A 551 -24.98 9.00 -1.18
C VAL A 551 -26.19 8.12 -1.41
N PHE A 552 -26.00 6.82 -1.20
CA PHE A 552 -27.04 5.83 -1.41
C PHE A 552 -27.11 4.84 -0.26
N ARG A 553 -28.33 4.48 0.20
CA ARG A 553 -28.54 3.46 1.23
C ARG A 553 -27.64 3.63 2.46
N SER A 554 -27.45 4.87 2.92
CA SER A 554 -26.74 5.14 4.17
C SER A 554 -27.73 5.56 5.26
N ASP A 555 -27.35 5.40 6.52
CA ASP A 555 -28.23 5.86 7.61
C ASP A 555 -28.24 7.40 7.65
N VAL A 556 -27.05 8.03 7.59
CA VAL A 556 -26.89 9.49 7.49
C VAL A 556 -25.88 9.87 6.40
N ALA A 557 -26.17 10.89 5.60
CA ALA A 557 -25.24 11.38 4.58
C ALA A 557 -24.15 12.29 5.20
N VAL A 558 -24.57 13.28 6.01
CA VAL A 558 -23.66 14.19 6.74
C VAL A 558 -23.91 14.08 8.24
N TRP A 559 -22.96 13.50 8.96
CA TRP A 559 -23.08 13.25 10.39
C TRP A 559 -22.13 14.13 11.21
N ARG A 560 -22.69 15.00 12.06
CA ARG A 560 -21.96 15.80 13.06
C ARG A 560 -20.73 16.50 12.50
N SER A 561 -20.89 17.14 11.36
CA SER A 561 -19.82 17.87 10.68
C SER A 561 -19.68 19.28 11.24
N ILE A 562 -18.45 19.75 11.38
CA ILE A 562 -18.11 21.15 11.67
C ILE A 562 -18.34 21.96 10.38
N MET A 563 -19.23 22.92 10.46
CA MET A 563 -19.70 23.69 9.31
C MET A 563 -18.99 25.04 9.14
N ASP A 564 -18.17 25.48 10.08
CA ASP A 564 -17.47 26.77 9.95
C ASP A 564 -16.46 26.73 8.80
N GLY A 565 -16.71 27.54 7.78
CA GLY A 565 -15.93 27.53 6.54
C GLY A 565 -16.03 26.23 5.73
N SER A 566 -16.94 25.33 6.09
CA SER A 566 -17.19 24.10 5.33
C SER A 566 -18.43 24.25 4.45
N GLY A 567 -18.47 23.53 3.33
CA GLY A 567 -19.56 23.66 2.37
C GLY A 567 -19.75 22.43 1.49
N PHE A 568 -20.94 22.34 0.92
CA PHE A 568 -21.33 21.27 0.00
C PHE A 568 -21.90 21.89 -1.28
N ARG A 569 -21.58 21.29 -2.43
CA ARG A 569 -22.17 21.61 -3.73
C ARG A 569 -22.44 20.30 -4.47
N ARG A 570 -23.53 20.22 -5.26
CA ARG A 570 -23.93 19.01 -6.00
C ARG A 570 -24.06 17.77 -5.11
N MET A 571 -24.87 17.86 -4.06
CA MET A 571 -25.19 16.73 -3.19
C MET A 571 -26.45 16.01 -3.67
N THR A 572 -26.36 14.69 -3.81
CA THR A 572 -27.46 13.78 -4.15
C THR A 572 -27.56 12.72 -3.05
N THR A 573 -28.76 12.48 -2.53
CA THR A 573 -29.05 11.36 -1.62
C THR A 573 -30.19 10.52 -2.17
N LYS A 574 -30.11 9.19 -1.98
CA LYS A 574 -31.16 8.24 -2.39
C LYS A 574 -31.26 7.09 -1.39
N ASP A 575 -32.48 6.67 -1.07
CA ASP A 575 -32.78 5.55 -0.17
C ASP A 575 -32.12 5.65 1.22
N MET A 576 -32.07 6.87 1.76
CA MET A 576 -31.54 7.13 3.10
C MET A 576 -32.41 6.49 4.18
N ARG A 577 -31.78 5.95 5.23
CA ARG A 577 -32.51 5.19 6.27
C ARG A 577 -32.89 6.00 7.49
N VAL A 578 -32.19 7.10 7.76
CA VAL A 578 -32.47 7.98 8.89
C VAL A 578 -32.67 9.41 8.41
N ASN A 579 -31.58 10.13 8.08
CA ASN A 579 -31.65 11.54 7.69
C ASN A 579 -30.58 11.85 6.65
N ASP A 580 -30.77 12.88 5.83
CA ASP A 580 -29.69 13.39 4.98
C ASP A 580 -28.60 14.05 5.83
N ILE A 581 -28.97 15.01 6.68
CA ILE A 581 -28.03 15.78 7.52
C ILE A 581 -28.43 15.62 8.98
N HIS A 582 -27.46 15.33 9.86
CA HIS A 582 -27.71 15.14 11.29
C HIS A 582 -26.73 15.92 12.16
N ASN A 583 -27.28 16.78 13.02
CA ASN A 583 -26.57 17.56 14.03
C ASN A 583 -25.30 18.28 13.52
N PRO A 584 -25.40 19.12 12.47
CA PRO A 584 -24.27 19.96 12.07
C PRO A 584 -23.86 20.88 13.21
N MET A 585 -22.56 21.14 13.34
CA MET A 585 -21.98 21.86 14.47
C MET A 585 -21.29 23.13 13.99
N SER A 586 -21.31 24.15 14.84
CA SER A 586 -20.40 25.28 14.75
C SER A 586 -19.46 25.22 15.95
N SER A 587 -18.20 25.54 15.71
CA SER A 587 -17.11 25.63 16.67
C SER A 587 -17.11 26.95 17.46
N GLY A 588 -18.09 27.84 17.22
CA GLY A 588 -18.18 29.14 17.88
C GLY A 588 -17.29 30.23 17.27
N TYR A 589 -16.73 29.96 16.09
CA TYR A 589 -15.93 30.92 15.34
C TYR A 589 -16.81 32.00 14.68
N ALA A 590 -16.63 33.26 15.09
CA ALA A 590 -17.25 34.41 14.43
C ALA A 590 -16.20 35.10 13.54
N PRO A 591 -16.42 35.20 12.21
CA PRO A 591 -15.44 35.84 11.33
C PRO A 591 -15.28 37.32 11.66
N THR A 592 -14.04 37.82 11.60
CA THR A 592 -13.79 39.26 11.71
C THR A 592 -14.43 39.98 10.53
N ARG A 593 -14.62 41.30 10.67
CA ARG A 593 -15.13 42.16 9.59
C ARG A 593 -14.25 42.07 8.34
N GLU A 594 -12.93 42.02 8.52
CA GLU A 594 -11.97 41.89 7.41
C GLU A 594 -12.06 40.52 6.72
N GLU A 595 -12.19 39.41 7.47
CA GLU A 595 -12.42 38.07 6.90
C GLU A 595 -13.78 37.97 6.20
N SER A 596 -14.79 38.67 6.72
CA SER A 596 -16.11 38.77 6.10
C SER A 596 -16.06 39.59 4.81
N GLU A 597 -15.32 40.70 4.79
CA GLU A 597 -15.15 41.59 3.63
C GLU A 597 -14.27 40.99 2.53
N ARG A 598 -13.19 40.29 2.89
CA ARG A 598 -12.39 39.42 1.98
C ARG A 598 -13.22 38.26 1.42
N GLY A 599 -14.38 38.00 2.04
CA GLY A 599 -15.33 36.97 1.65
C GLY A 599 -14.91 35.62 2.18
N ALA A 600 -15.47 35.21 3.31
CA ALA A 600 -15.58 33.80 3.64
C ALA A 600 -16.39 33.14 2.50
N PHE A 601 -15.71 32.42 1.61
CA PHE A 601 -16.26 31.62 0.51
C PHE A 601 -17.20 32.37 -0.46
N ARG A 602 -16.64 32.92 -1.55
CA ARG A 602 -17.44 33.47 -2.68
C ARG A 602 -17.76 32.43 -3.77
N GLY A 603 -17.40 31.16 -3.58
CA GLY A 603 -17.54 30.06 -4.54
C GLY A 603 -16.20 29.41 -4.92
N LEU A 604 -16.22 28.38 -5.78
CA LEU A 604 -15.01 27.65 -6.21
C LEU A 604 -13.90 28.56 -6.78
N SER A 605 -14.27 29.67 -7.41
CA SER A 605 -13.32 30.64 -7.98
C SER A 605 -12.47 31.37 -6.93
N SER A 606 -12.74 31.16 -5.64
CA SER A 606 -11.93 31.67 -4.54
C SER A 606 -10.87 30.68 -4.05
N PHE A 607 -10.85 29.45 -4.58
CA PHE A 607 -9.84 28.46 -4.23
C PHE A 607 -8.54 28.81 -4.92
N LYS A 608 -7.45 28.76 -4.15
CA LYS A 608 -6.12 29.05 -4.66
C LYS A 608 -5.34 27.76 -4.74
N ASP A 609 -4.75 27.52 -5.91
CA ASP A 609 -3.55 26.71 -5.98
C ASP A 609 -2.38 27.67 -5.97
N ASP A 610 -1.42 27.43 -5.10
CA ASP A 610 -0.19 28.21 -5.02
C ASP A 610 1.04 27.26 -5.08
N MET A 611 0.80 25.97 -5.32
CA MET A 611 1.83 24.94 -5.36
C MET A 611 2.08 24.55 -6.81
N PRO A 612 3.34 24.43 -7.23
CA PRO A 612 3.65 23.90 -8.55
C PRO A 612 3.45 22.39 -8.61
N PRO A 613 3.28 21.83 -9.81
CA PRO A 613 3.11 20.39 -9.99
C PRO A 613 4.37 19.63 -9.61
N THR A 614 4.19 18.39 -9.17
CA THR A 614 5.28 17.43 -8.93
C THR A 614 5.20 16.30 -9.93
N THR A 615 6.15 16.26 -10.87
CA THR A 615 6.25 15.19 -11.86
C THR A 615 7.04 14.02 -11.29
N VAL A 616 6.63 12.81 -11.65
CA VAL A 616 7.36 11.58 -11.37
C VAL A 616 7.46 10.74 -12.63
N ILE A 617 8.62 10.12 -12.85
CA ILE A 617 8.91 9.17 -13.93
C ILE A 617 8.83 7.79 -13.29
N THR A 618 7.84 7.00 -13.69
CA THR A 618 7.62 5.65 -13.12
C THR A 618 8.24 4.55 -13.97
N SER A 619 8.65 4.88 -15.20
CA SER A 619 9.29 3.93 -16.11
C SER A 619 10.01 4.69 -17.22
N ALA A 620 11.23 4.27 -17.55
CA ALA A 620 11.95 4.71 -18.73
C ALA A 620 12.61 3.48 -19.38
N VAL A 621 12.00 2.96 -20.44
CA VAL A 621 12.37 1.66 -21.03
C VAL A 621 12.92 1.86 -22.43
N ARG A 622 14.09 1.28 -22.69
CA ARG A 622 14.73 1.31 -24.00
C ARG A 622 14.16 0.24 -24.92
N GLU A 623 13.69 0.67 -26.09
CA GLU A 623 13.15 -0.14 -27.19
C GLU A 623 13.97 0.16 -28.46
N GLY A 624 15.16 -0.45 -28.58
CA GLY A 624 16.10 -0.18 -29.66
C GLY A 624 16.69 1.23 -29.58
N ASN A 625 16.39 2.06 -30.59
CA ASN A 625 16.81 3.48 -30.65
C ASN A 625 15.81 4.44 -29.99
N LEU A 626 14.76 3.91 -29.36
CA LEU A 626 13.74 4.70 -28.67
C LEU A 626 13.80 4.43 -27.18
N VAL A 627 13.43 5.44 -26.38
CA VAL A 627 13.18 5.31 -24.95
C VAL A 627 11.74 5.74 -24.69
N ARG A 628 10.92 4.80 -24.23
CA ARG A 628 9.55 5.06 -23.81
C ARG A 628 9.56 5.46 -22.34
N VAL A 629 9.15 6.69 -22.07
CA VAL A 629 9.10 7.29 -20.74
C VAL A 629 7.65 7.40 -20.32
N ARG A 630 7.33 6.93 -19.12
CA ARG A 630 6.01 7.05 -18.51
C ARG A 630 6.11 7.63 -17.12
N GLY A 631 5.04 8.27 -16.70
CA GLY A 631 5.00 8.85 -15.38
C GLY A 631 3.63 9.35 -14.97
N SER A 632 3.64 10.17 -13.93
CA SER A 632 2.44 10.78 -13.35
C SER A 632 2.77 12.19 -12.88
N VAL A 633 1.74 12.99 -12.63
CA VAL A 633 1.89 14.31 -12.02
C VAL A 633 0.95 14.41 -10.83
N ALA A 634 1.45 14.90 -9.71
CA ALA A 634 0.66 15.27 -8.54
C ALA A 634 0.52 16.79 -8.52
N ASP A 635 -0.73 17.27 -8.59
CA ASP A 635 -1.06 18.69 -8.52
C ASP A 635 -2.55 18.87 -8.20
N SER A 636 -2.91 19.98 -7.55
CA SER A 636 -4.29 20.27 -7.19
C SER A 636 -5.11 20.82 -8.36
N SER A 637 -4.46 21.53 -9.26
CA SER A 637 -4.96 22.03 -10.53
C SER A 637 -4.84 20.99 -11.65
N ASP A 638 -5.49 21.29 -12.78
CA ASP A 638 -5.26 20.53 -14.00
C ASP A 638 -3.90 20.84 -14.60
N ILE A 639 -3.32 19.84 -15.26
CA ILE A 639 -2.00 19.96 -15.88
C ILE A 639 -2.17 20.48 -17.30
N LYS A 640 -1.49 21.58 -17.61
CA LYS A 640 -1.47 22.16 -18.94
C LYS A 640 -0.60 21.34 -19.89
N ARG A 641 0.58 20.93 -19.43
CA ARG A 641 1.51 20.10 -20.20
C ARG A 641 2.58 19.45 -19.33
N VAL A 642 3.16 18.37 -19.84
CA VAL A 642 4.38 17.74 -19.33
C VAL A 642 5.42 17.77 -20.44
N LEU A 643 6.64 18.19 -20.13
CA LEU A 643 7.79 18.21 -21.03
C LEU A 643 8.80 17.16 -20.59
N VAL A 644 9.24 16.32 -21.52
CA VAL A 644 10.26 15.29 -21.32
C VAL A 644 11.41 15.59 -22.29
N ASN A 645 12.57 16.01 -21.79
CA ASN A 645 13.70 16.50 -22.59
C ASN A 645 13.29 17.52 -23.68
N GLY A 646 12.37 18.43 -23.33
CA GLY A 646 11.83 19.45 -24.24
C GLY A 646 10.73 18.98 -25.20
N ARG A 647 10.38 17.68 -25.21
CA ARG A 647 9.27 17.13 -25.99
C ARG A 647 8.00 17.06 -25.15
N GLU A 648 6.86 17.47 -25.71
CA GLU A 648 5.57 17.32 -25.02
C GLU A 648 5.17 15.84 -24.89
N ALA A 649 4.80 15.43 -23.67
CA ALA A 649 4.23 14.13 -23.40
C ALA A 649 2.73 14.10 -23.77
N THR A 650 2.23 12.92 -24.07
CA THR A 650 0.80 12.66 -24.27
C THR A 650 0.19 12.17 -22.96
N SER A 651 -0.94 12.75 -22.54
CA SER A 651 -1.69 12.17 -21.42
C SER A 651 -2.37 10.88 -21.85
N THR A 652 -2.17 9.82 -21.07
CA THR A 652 -2.78 8.51 -21.27
C THR A 652 -3.92 8.23 -20.29
N ARG A 653 -4.04 9.04 -19.22
CA ARG A 653 -5.14 8.98 -18.26
C ARG A 653 -5.44 10.37 -17.69
N GLY A 654 -6.64 10.88 -17.95
CA GLY A 654 -7.15 12.14 -17.34
C GLY A 654 -6.28 13.37 -17.62
N SER A 655 -6.12 14.22 -16.60
CA SER A 655 -5.31 15.45 -16.62
C SER A 655 -3.83 15.15 -16.34
N PHE A 656 -3.18 14.33 -17.18
CA PHE A 656 -1.81 13.83 -16.95
C PHE A 656 -1.63 13.03 -15.64
N ALA A 657 -2.71 12.45 -15.12
CA ALA A 657 -2.61 11.47 -14.04
C ALA A 657 -1.75 10.26 -14.47
N GLU A 658 -1.78 9.95 -15.76
CA GLU A 658 -0.73 9.22 -16.46
C GLU A 658 -0.33 9.96 -17.74
N TRP A 659 0.95 9.86 -18.07
CA TRP A 659 1.52 10.44 -19.27
C TRP A 659 2.61 9.54 -19.87
N GLU A 660 2.81 9.68 -21.17
CA GLU A 660 3.84 8.97 -21.93
C GLU A 660 4.56 9.92 -22.90
N ALA A 661 5.87 9.76 -23.03
CA ALA A 661 6.68 10.36 -24.08
C ALA A 661 7.61 9.31 -24.70
N VAL A 662 7.99 9.53 -25.96
CA VAL A 662 8.99 8.69 -26.64
C VAL A 662 10.14 9.57 -27.06
N LEU A 663 11.34 9.23 -26.61
CA LEU A 663 12.59 9.91 -26.93
C LEU A 663 13.40 9.08 -27.92
N GLU A 664 14.14 9.74 -28.80
CA GLU A 664 15.16 9.09 -29.62
C GLU A 664 16.48 9.07 -28.86
N ALA A 665 17.10 7.90 -28.76
CA ALA A 665 18.42 7.74 -28.16
C ALA A 665 19.16 6.61 -28.87
N PRO A 666 20.35 6.86 -29.47
CA PRO A 666 21.13 5.82 -30.12
C PRO A 666 21.30 4.59 -29.22
N SER A 667 21.11 3.40 -29.80
CA SER A 667 21.28 2.14 -29.07
C SER A 667 22.66 2.07 -28.40
N GLY A 668 22.68 1.77 -27.10
CA GLY A 668 23.91 1.62 -26.31
C GLY A 668 24.48 2.92 -25.71
N ALA A 669 23.84 4.07 -25.91
CA ALA A 669 24.21 5.31 -25.20
C ALA A 669 23.35 5.49 -23.95
N ALA A 670 23.96 5.88 -22.82
CA ALA A 670 23.21 6.35 -21.66
C ALA A 670 22.36 7.57 -22.03
N LEU A 671 21.17 7.69 -21.45
CA LEU A 671 20.28 8.83 -21.66
C LEU A 671 19.78 9.35 -20.32
N GLU A 672 20.13 10.59 -19.99
CA GLU A 672 19.48 11.33 -18.91
C GLU A 672 18.09 11.78 -19.39
N VAL A 673 17.05 11.41 -18.64
CA VAL A 673 15.66 11.77 -18.91
C VAL A 673 15.20 12.73 -17.82
N SER A 674 14.85 13.95 -18.21
CA SER A 674 14.30 15.00 -17.36
C SER A 674 12.84 15.27 -17.74
N ALA A 675 11.93 15.16 -16.77
CA ALA A 675 10.51 15.43 -16.94
C ALA A 675 10.03 16.52 -15.97
N GLY A 676 9.30 17.51 -16.47
CA GLY A 676 8.71 18.57 -15.66
C GLY A 676 7.34 19.01 -16.19
N ALA A 677 6.50 19.53 -15.31
CA ALA A 677 5.12 19.92 -15.62
C ALA A 677 4.85 21.42 -15.42
N GLU A 678 3.82 21.89 -16.12
CA GLU A 678 3.20 23.21 -15.95
C GLU A 678 1.69 23.00 -15.75
N ASP A 679 1.12 23.63 -14.72
CA ASP A 679 -0.33 23.58 -14.47
C ASP A 679 -1.10 24.63 -15.30
N VAL A 680 -2.43 24.58 -15.25
CA VAL A 680 -3.30 25.55 -15.95
C VAL A 680 -3.27 26.96 -15.34
N GLN A 681 -2.71 27.12 -14.13
CA GLN A 681 -2.53 28.42 -13.47
C GLN A 681 -1.18 29.07 -13.82
N GLY A 682 -0.32 28.36 -14.54
CA GLY A 682 0.99 28.83 -14.99
C GLY A 682 2.12 28.55 -13.99
N HIS A 683 1.88 27.76 -12.94
CA HIS A 683 2.96 27.29 -12.07
C HIS A 683 3.78 26.24 -12.80
N VAL A 684 5.10 26.40 -12.73
CA VAL A 684 6.08 25.49 -13.33
C VAL A 684 6.82 24.77 -12.22
N GLU A 685 6.99 23.47 -12.38
CA GLU A 685 7.75 22.65 -11.45
C GLU A 685 9.21 23.14 -11.32
N PRO A 686 9.68 23.50 -10.11
CA PRO A 686 11.03 24.02 -9.91
C PRO A 686 12.11 22.93 -9.94
N ARG A 687 11.74 21.68 -9.66
CA ARG A 687 12.64 20.52 -9.63
C ARG A 687 12.10 19.41 -10.53
N PRO A 688 12.40 19.43 -11.85
CA PRO A 688 12.01 18.34 -12.73
C PRO A 688 12.57 17.02 -12.22
N HIS A 689 11.86 15.93 -12.48
CA HIS A 689 12.32 14.60 -12.12
C HIS A 689 13.33 14.11 -13.16
N VAL A 690 14.50 13.68 -12.70
CA VAL A 690 15.59 13.21 -13.55
C VAL A 690 15.88 11.75 -13.24
N VAL A 691 15.93 10.91 -14.27
CA VAL A 691 16.37 9.51 -14.18
C VAL A 691 17.38 9.21 -15.28
N ASP A 692 18.34 8.35 -14.98
CA ASP A 692 19.30 7.85 -15.96
C ASP A 692 18.80 6.53 -16.55
N VAL A 693 18.81 6.43 -17.88
CA VAL A 693 18.52 5.19 -18.61
C VAL A 693 19.82 4.60 -19.10
N GLU A 694 20.18 3.45 -18.52
CA GLU A 694 21.44 2.78 -18.82
C GLU A 694 21.47 2.25 -20.28
N PRO A 695 22.67 2.03 -20.86
CA PRO A 695 22.82 1.40 -22.18
C PRO A 695 22.09 0.05 -22.30
N ALA A 696 22.03 -0.70 -21.20
CA ALA A 696 21.35 -1.99 -21.09
C ALA A 696 19.86 -1.90 -20.69
N GLY A 697 19.30 -0.68 -20.55
CA GLY A 697 17.88 -0.44 -20.29
C GLY A 697 17.43 -0.67 -18.85
N LEU A 698 18.28 -0.33 -17.87
CA LEU A 698 17.84 -0.13 -16.48
C LEU A 698 17.34 1.30 -16.29
#